data_AF-M1FAU5-F1
#
_entry.id   AF-M1FAU5-F1
#
_cell.length_a   1.000
_cell.length_b   1.000
_cell.length_c   1.000
_cell.angle_alpha   90.00
_cell.angle_beta   90.00
_cell.angle_gamma   90.00
#
_symmetry.space_group_name_H-M   'P 1'
#
loop_
_entity.id
_entity.type
_entity.pdbx_description
1 polymer ?
#
loop_
_entity_poly.entity_id
_entity_poly.type
_entity_poly.pdbx_seq_one_letter_code
_entity_poly.pdbx_strand_id
1 'polypeptide(L)'
;MKATTPFIAPLMAKPNPNLDPLALPLNGSTLIEASAGTGKTFTIAILYVRLVLGHGQPEGGALAAGLVPPNLLVVTFTDAATKELRDRIRVRLTQAAEVFSNIANSTPPTAETALIHQLRDDSYPDPAAWPDCRKKLLLAAEWMDEAAVSTIHAWCNRMLSEHAFDSGSLFRLTLETDQSSLMDEVVRDYWRTFIYPLSPELMDEVIDHWKTPDQLQQAVRNLLLAVDSLDATSSNVEQLIEATAEQRKKQSQTLKAHPWADWKPKVTDMLLALNKSKRLHGGSMKPMITAWDTLLEWLNSDELYPAGLEKAGFQNQTPKVLATKLKGDGDVPHHQAFDVIAELIAFRENLPSAEADILRHATHWIAARLESEKQKRSEMGFDDLLTRLDDALHGPRGDQLAATIRRQFPAALIDEFQDTDPVQYRIFDRIYRVAENHPDTCLLMIGDPKQAIYGFRGADIYTYLDARTGAHERTWTLGRNFRSSRPMVAAVNRVFEYGDQYSSEGAFLFGKGEASALPFQAVEANGTKRLWAVNGKLQPSLTLWASESENTDKSGNRKGLAKGNATLDVASTCASEIARLLTLGQQSLAGFALETDLDDIAPVEPKDIAILVNNRKEAAAVREALGQRGIKSVYLSDRDSVLASPESKEVLCWLKAFAEPRQLAYARAALATPTLGLPWVYLDQLLTNEMALEREIERFMGYQQQWQSQGVLPMLRSFLMDFNVPGRLLQRAGGGERRLTDILHIAELLQQDSLQLDGEHALVHHFTAILRAADEEDEHRTLRLESDAGLVKVITVHKSKGLEYPLVFLPFGTAYRAENEKQAFVRYHDNNDQLITVFDPTPNDVEQADKERLGEDIRKLYVALTRARFATWVGVTEIENWQLSGLGYLLSGNPAAKHSLSGALQQLAVGHSELFVESLPEATGQHYAEPAPGALGLARVSTREAREDWWIASYSSLEYSGLSGTGIVFASEFEDAESQNLLEEGAHTNDEEDAAILLSHSLHYFPKGAGPGTFLHDILEWCVQQGLQHLVDNPALLREQLTRRCSTRGWSDWVDTLEHWILALIRLPLPLSHSSDSSNSGDSTSLASLKTLRPELEFWFESCNVSTRALDKLVTQNTLNGADRPRVDGGRFNGMLKGFIDLVFEHNGRYYVLDYKSNVLGDNDSAYTNQAMGEAILDKRYDLQYVLYLLALHRLLKARLPDYDYDQHVGGAVYLFLRGIHAPGAGAFCDKPPKALMEQLDAMFDGNAAAEVAA
;
A
#
# COMPACT_ATOMS: atom_id res chain seq x y z
N MET A 1 -30.59 -12.08 -40.40
CA MET A 1 -31.78 -12.88 -40.00
C MET A 1 -32.33 -12.27 -38.74
N LYS A 2 -33.60 -11.84 -38.73
CA LYS A 2 -34.25 -11.24 -37.55
C LYS A 2 -34.47 -12.33 -36.49
N ALA A 3 -33.76 -12.26 -35.37
CA ALA A 3 -34.01 -13.11 -34.21
C ALA A 3 -35.02 -12.40 -33.29
N THR A 4 -36.16 -13.04 -33.11
CA THR A 4 -37.22 -12.71 -32.17
C THR A 4 -36.73 -12.86 -30.72
N THR A 5 -36.82 -11.80 -29.94
CA THR A 5 -36.67 -11.77 -28.48
C THR A 5 -37.78 -12.57 -27.79
N PRO A 6 -37.49 -13.52 -26.88
CA PRO A 6 -38.51 -14.16 -26.08
C PRO A 6 -38.86 -13.28 -24.88
N PHE A 7 -40.16 -13.06 -24.65
CA PHE A 7 -40.70 -12.55 -23.39
C PHE A 7 -40.34 -13.51 -22.25
N ILE A 8 -39.63 -13.04 -21.23
CA ILE A 8 -39.32 -13.80 -20.01
C ILE A 8 -40.47 -13.60 -19.01
N ALA A 9 -41.08 -14.70 -18.57
CA ALA A 9 -42.05 -14.71 -17.48
C ALA A 9 -41.31 -14.74 -16.13
N PRO A 10 -41.84 -14.10 -15.06
CA PRO A 10 -41.18 -14.07 -13.75
C PRO A 10 -41.10 -15.48 -13.15
N LEU A 11 -39.89 -15.92 -12.86
CA LEU A 11 -39.56 -17.21 -12.24
C LEU A 11 -40.11 -17.28 -10.80
N MET A 12 -40.88 -18.33 -10.51
CA MET A 12 -41.29 -18.71 -9.15
C MET A 12 -40.09 -19.31 -8.41
N ALA A 13 -39.59 -18.69 -7.34
CA ALA A 13 -38.47 -19.23 -6.57
C ALA A 13 -38.96 -20.13 -5.43
N LYS A 14 -38.74 -21.44 -5.54
CA LYS A 14 -38.78 -22.33 -4.37
C LYS A 14 -37.63 -21.95 -3.40
N PRO A 15 -37.79 -22.14 -2.08
CA PRO A 15 -36.70 -21.95 -1.13
C PRO A 15 -35.51 -22.84 -1.51
N ASN A 16 -34.32 -22.24 -1.57
CA ASN A 16 -33.08 -22.93 -1.93
C ASN A 16 -32.82 -24.11 -0.95
N PRO A 17 -32.37 -25.27 -1.43
CA PRO A 17 -32.03 -26.39 -0.57
C PRO A 17 -30.84 -26.04 0.35
N ASN A 18 -30.88 -26.56 1.58
CA ASN A 18 -29.73 -26.50 2.48
C ASN A 18 -28.58 -27.32 1.88
N LEU A 19 -27.39 -26.73 1.89
CA LEU A 19 -26.17 -27.35 1.40
C LEU A 19 -25.70 -28.47 2.32
N ASP A 20 -25.52 -29.67 1.77
CA ASP A 20 -24.65 -30.69 2.33
C ASP A 20 -23.27 -30.60 1.62
N PRO A 21 -22.20 -30.18 2.33
CA PRO A 21 -20.88 -30.01 1.73
C PRO A 21 -20.33 -31.29 1.11
N LEU A 22 -20.75 -32.48 1.57
CA LEU A 22 -20.26 -33.77 1.06
C LEU A 22 -21.07 -34.24 -0.16
N ALA A 23 -22.36 -33.91 -0.23
CA ALA A 23 -23.23 -34.28 -1.35
C ALA A 23 -23.22 -33.28 -2.51
N LEU A 24 -22.70 -32.07 -2.32
CA LEU A 24 -22.67 -31.04 -3.36
C LEU A 24 -21.93 -31.54 -4.63
N PRO A 25 -22.55 -31.49 -5.81
CA PRO A 25 -21.87 -31.75 -7.09
C PRO A 25 -20.74 -30.74 -7.31
N LEU A 26 -19.53 -31.24 -7.60
CA LEU A 26 -18.34 -30.42 -7.81
C LEU A 26 -18.01 -30.28 -9.30
N ASN A 27 -19.03 -30.10 -10.13
CA ASN A 27 -18.95 -29.93 -11.57
C ASN A 27 -19.95 -28.86 -12.03
N GLY A 28 -19.66 -28.23 -13.16
CA GLY A 28 -20.45 -27.12 -13.66
C GLY A 28 -20.28 -25.84 -12.83
N SER A 29 -21.28 -24.96 -12.84
CA SER A 29 -21.32 -23.78 -11.98
C SER A 29 -22.38 -23.92 -10.88
N THR A 30 -22.07 -23.42 -9.69
CA THR A 30 -22.93 -23.49 -8.51
C THR A 30 -22.84 -22.19 -7.72
N LEU A 31 -23.97 -21.70 -7.24
CA LEU A 31 -24.05 -20.55 -6.34
C LEU A 31 -24.34 -21.03 -4.91
N ILE A 32 -23.54 -20.57 -3.95
CA ILE A 32 -23.68 -20.91 -2.53
C ILE A 32 -23.93 -19.64 -1.72
N GLU A 33 -25.15 -19.49 -1.23
CA GLU A 33 -25.59 -18.43 -0.34
C GLU A 33 -25.21 -18.75 1.12
N ALA A 34 -24.15 -18.11 1.61
CA ALA A 34 -23.57 -18.34 2.92
C ALA A 34 -23.87 -17.21 3.90
N SER A 35 -25.05 -17.25 4.54
CA SER A 35 -25.48 -16.22 5.52
C SER A 35 -24.44 -15.99 6.63
N ALA A 36 -24.52 -14.84 7.31
CA ALA A 36 -23.50 -14.45 8.29
C ALA A 36 -23.22 -15.53 9.36
N GLY A 37 -21.94 -15.88 9.52
CA GLY A 37 -21.48 -16.83 10.53
C GLY A 37 -21.83 -18.31 10.27
N THR A 38 -22.23 -18.67 9.04
CA THR A 38 -22.67 -20.04 8.70
C THR A 38 -21.55 -21.03 8.34
N GLY A 39 -20.28 -20.62 8.51
CA GLY A 39 -19.14 -21.48 8.24
C GLY A 39 -18.70 -21.50 6.76
N LYS A 40 -18.88 -20.39 6.04
CA LYS A 40 -18.41 -20.21 4.64
C LYS A 40 -16.97 -20.71 4.43
N THR A 41 -16.02 -20.17 5.20
CA THR A 41 -14.60 -20.51 5.11
C THR A 41 -14.31 -21.98 5.44
N PHE A 42 -15.04 -22.54 6.40
CA PHE A 42 -14.97 -23.97 6.72
C PHE A 42 -15.47 -24.82 5.55
N THR A 43 -16.57 -24.40 4.92
CA THR A 43 -17.15 -25.04 3.73
C THR A 43 -16.17 -25.00 2.56
N ILE A 44 -15.55 -23.85 2.28
CA ILE A 44 -14.51 -23.72 1.25
C ILE A 44 -13.38 -24.73 1.50
N ALA A 45 -12.87 -24.82 2.73
CA ALA A 45 -11.78 -25.72 3.06
C ALA A 45 -12.14 -27.21 2.88
N ILE A 46 -13.36 -27.63 3.21
CA ILE A 46 -13.79 -29.03 2.98
C ILE A 46 -14.07 -29.31 1.49
N LEU A 47 -14.61 -28.35 0.73
CA LEU A 47 -14.76 -28.49 -0.72
C LEU A 47 -13.39 -28.58 -1.42
N TYR A 48 -12.39 -27.85 -0.93
CA TYR A 48 -11.01 -27.96 -1.39
C TYR A 48 -10.45 -29.37 -1.18
N VAL A 49 -10.65 -29.98 -0.01
CA VAL A 49 -10.27 -31.37 0.27
C VAL A 49 -10.95 -32.33 -0.71
N ARG A 50 -12.26 -32.14 -0.98
CA ARG A 50 -13.00 -32.99 -1.93
C ARG A 50 -12.44 -32.87 -3.35
N LEU A 51 -12.09 -31.67 -3.81
CA LEU A 51 -11.48 -31.44 -5.12
C LEU A 51 -10.09 -32.06 -5.24
N VAL A 52 -9.27 -32.01 -4.18
CA VAL A 52 -7.95 -32.69 -4.15
C VAL A 52 -8.10 -34.21 -4.25
N LEU A 53 -9.13 -34.77 -3.60
CA LEU A 53 -9.39 -36.21 -3.65
C LEU A 53 -10.10 -36.67 -4.94
N GLY A 54 -10.67 -35.76 -5.74
CA GLY A 54 -11.53 -36.11 -6.88
C GLY A 54 -12.90 -36.64 -6.45
N HIS A 55 -13.31 -36.34 -5.22
CA HIS A 55 -14.53 -36.86 -4.62
C HIS A 55 -15.80 -36.32 -5.28
N GLY A 56 -16.79 -37.20 -5.52
CA GLY A 56 -18.11 -36.82 -6.05
C GLY A 56 -18.12 -36.59 -7.56
N GLN A 57 -17.05 -36.96 -8.27
CA GLN A 57 -16.95 -36.85 -9.73
C GLN A 57 -17.40 -38.14 -10.42
N PRO A 58 -18.06 -38.07 -11.59
CA PRO A 58 -18.41 -39.24 -12.37
C PRO A 58 -17.16 -40.00 -12.86
N GLU A 59 -17.24 -41.33 -12.95
CA GLU A 59 -16.14 -42.16 -13.47
C GLU A 59 -15.73 -41.72 -14.89
N GLY A 60 -14.46 -41.37 -15.07
CA GLY A 60 -13.93 -40.85 -16.33
C GLY A 60 -14.12 -39.34 -16.57
N GLY A 61 -14.70 -38.60 -15.62
CA GLY A 61 -14.80 -37.14 -15.70
C GLY A 61 -13.46 -36.43 -15.56
N ALA A 62 -13.33 -35.22 -16.14
CA ALA A 62 -12.07 -34.46 -16.18
C ALA A 62 -11.46 -34.18 -14.78
N LEU A 63 -12.29 -34.12 -13.74
CA LEU A 63 -11.89 -33.82 -12.36
C LEU A 63 -11.72 -35.07 -11.47
N ALA A 64 -12.01 -36.28 -11.98
CA ALA A 64 -12.05 -37.50 -11.18
C ALA A 64 -10.69 -37.94 -10.62
N ALA A 65 -9.58 -37.54 -11.26
CA ALA A 65 -8.23 -37.83 -10.77
C ALA A 65 -7.87 -37.06 -9.48
N GLY A 66 -8.63 -36.00 -9.16
CA GLY A 66 -8.29 -35.01 -8.14
C GLY A 66 -7.37 -33.92 -8.69
N LEU A 67 -7.39 -32.76 -8.04
CA LEU A 67 -6.61 -31.59 -8.42
C LEU A 67 -5.47 -31.33 -7.44
N VAL A 68 -4.44 -30.65 -7.92
CA VAL A 68 -3.33 -30.14 -7.10
C VAL A 68 -3.52 -28.66 -6.81
N PRO A 69 -2.94 -28.11 -5.73
CA PRO A 69 -3.19 -26.72 -5.33
C PRO A 69 -2.95 -25.65 -6.41
N PRO A 70 -1.93 -25.75 -7.29
CA PRO A 70 -1.74 -24.80 -8.38
C PRO A 70 -2.86 -24.80 -9.44
N ASN A 71 -3.65 -25.87 -9.54
CA ASN A 71 -4.77 -26.02 -10.48
C ASN A 71 -6.13 -25.69 -9.84
N LEU A 72 -6.15 -25.26 -8.57
CA LEU A 72 -7.35 -24.92 -7.82
C LEU A 72 -7.35 -23.42 -7.53
N LEU A 73 -8.06 -22.66 -8.37
CA LEU A 73 -8.16 -21.22 -8.18
C LEU A 73 -9.09 -20.91 -7.01
N VAL A 74 -8.61 -20.13 -6.06
CA VAL A 74 -9.42 -19.57 -4.97
C VAL A 74 -9.16 -18.08 -4.93
N VAL A 75 -10.18 -17.28 -5.22
CA VAL A 75 -10.06 -15.82 -5.20
C VAL A 75 -10.83 -15.23 -4.03
N THR A 76 -10.26 -14.17 -3.45
CA THR A 76 -10.88 -13.40 -2.36
C THR A 76 -10.73 -11.90 -2.62
N PHE A 77 -11.42 -11.06 -1.85
CA PHE A 77 -11.38 -9.61 -2.04
C PHE A 77 -10.15 -8.91 -1.42
N THR A 78 -9.47 -9.53 -0.43
CA THR A 78 -8.36 -8.88 0.30
C THR A 78 -7.16 -9.80 0.49
N ASP A 79 -5.95 -9.22 0.58
CA ASP A 79 -4.72 -9.99 0.84
C ASP A 79 -4.73 -10.68 2.21
N ALA A 80 -5.37 -10.05 3.21
CA ALA A 80 -5.55 -10.65 4.52
C ALA A 80 -6.44 -11.90 4.46
N ALA A 81 -7.57 -11.83 3.75
CA ALA A 81 -8.45 -12.98 3.53
C ALA A 81 -7.74 -14.10 2.75
N THR A 82 -6.91 -13.74 1.76
CA THR A 82 -6.09 -14.68 1.00
C THR A 82 -5.14 -15.48 1.92
N LYS A 83 -4.39 -14.79 2.79
CA LYS A 83 -3.47 -15.42 3.74
C LYS A 83 -4.21 -16.33 4.72
N GLU A 84 -5.28 -15.81 5.34
CA GLU A 84 -6.10 -16.58 6.28
C GLU A 84 -6.69 -17.83 5.64
N LEU A 85 -7.25 -17.72 4.44
CA LEU A 85 -7.88 -18.82 3.73
C LEU A 85 -6.85 -19.88 3.34
N ARG A 86 -5.66 -19.47 2.88
CA ARG A 86 -4.55 -20.38 2.57
C ARG A 86 -4.11 -21.19 3.79
N ASP A 87 -3.95 -20.54 4.94
CA ASP A 87 -3.57 -21.21 6.19
C ASP A 87 -4.66 -22.19 6.66
N ARG A 88 -5.94 -21.78 6.58
CA ARG A 88 -7.07 -22.65 6.92
C ARG A 88 -7.16 -23.88 6.01
N ILE A 89 -6.94 -23.73 4.71
CA ILE A 89 -6.91 -24.84 3.75
C ILE A 89 -5.75 -25.79 4.07
N ARG A 90 -4.55 -25.26 4.34
CA ARG A 90 -3.38 -26.07 4.72
C ARG A 90 -3.63 -26.90 5.98
N VAL A 91 -4.17 -26.27 7.02
CA VAL A 91 -4.56 -26.97 8.26
C VAL A 91 -5.59 -28.05 7.97
N ARG A 92 -6.60 -27.75 7.14
CA ARG A 92 -7.65 -28.69 6.79
C ARG A 92 -7.14 -29.90 5.99
N LEU A 93 -6.23 -29.69 5.04
CA LEU A 93 -5.56 -30.76 4.29
C LEU A 93 -4.74 -31.67 5.20
N THR A 94 -4.02 -31.08 6.16
CA THR A 94 -3.21 -31.82 7.15
C THR A 94 -4.10 -32.66 8.06
N GLN A 95 -5.17 -32.07 8.60
CA GLN A 95 -6.18 -32.78 9.39
C GLN A 95 -6.82 -33.93 8.59
N ALA A 96 -7.13 -33.69 7.31
CA ALA A 96 -7.65 -34.74 6.44
C ALA A 96 -6.63 -35.88 6.26
N ALA A 97 -5.36 -35.56 5.99
CA ALA A 97 -4.31 -36.57 5.86
C ALA A 97 -4.13 -37.43 7.13
N GLU A 98 -4.31 -36.85 8.31
CA GLU A 98 -4.28 -37.57 9.59
C GLU A 98 -5.47 -38.53 9.73
N VAL A 99 -6.67 -38.12 9.35
CA VAL A 99 -7.88 -38.97 9.38
C VAL A 99 -7.76 -40.18 8.44
N PHE A 100 -7.06 -40.03 7.31
CA PHE A 100 -6.72 -41.13 6.39
C PHE A 100 -5.44 -41.91 6.78
N SER A 101 -4.91 -41.72 8.00
CA SER A 101 -3.73 -42.48 8.47
C SER A 101 -4.12 -43.81 9.13
N ASN A 102 -3.17 -44.75 9.16
CA ASN A 102 -3.33 -46.05 9.84
C ASN A 102 -3.20 -45.96 11.38
N ILE A 103 -2.98 -44.76 11.93
CA ILE A 103 -2.90 -44.56 13.39
C ILE A 103 -4.33 -44.59 13.92
N ALA A 104 -4.57 -45.54 14.81
CA ALA A 104 -5.87 -45.99 15.29
C ALA A 104 -6.91 -44.87 15.52
N ASN A 105 -8.18 -45.21 15.25
CA ASN A 105 -9.42 -44.53 15.66
C ASN A 105 -9.58 -44.37 17.20
N SER A 106 -8.48 -44.20 17.96
CA SER A 106 -8.46 -44.07 19.42
C SER A 106 -8.96 -42.70 19.90
N THR A 107 -9.01 -41.70 19.03
CA THR A 107 -9.50 -40.37 19.36
C THR A 107 -10.87 -40.16 18.72
N PRO A 108 -11.93 -39.87 19.51
CA PRO A 108 -13.25 -39.59 18.94
C PRO A 108 -13.20 -38.36 18.02
N PRO A 109 -14.01 -38.31 16.94
CA PRO A 109 -14.05 -37.18 16.03
C PRO A 109 -14.34 -35.89 16.79
N THR A 110 -13.49 -34.88 16.61
CA THR A 110 -13.79 -33.53 17.09
C THR A 110 -14.85 -32.90 16.19
N ALA A 111 -15.55 -31.86 16.66
CA ALA A 111 -16.51 -31.12 15.82
C ALA A 111 -15.88 -30.62 14.50
N GLU A 112 -14.58 -30.32 14.51
CA GLU A 112 -13.84 -29.87 13.33
C GLU A 112 -13.54 -30.99 12.33
N THR A 113 -13.26 -32.21 12.81
CA THR A 113 -12.87 -33.36 11.97
C THR A 113 -14.03 -34.29 11.64
N ALA A 114 -15.19 -34.12 12.26
CA ALA A 114 -16.37 -34.97 12.08
C ALA A 114 -16.78 -35.15 10.60
N LEU A 115 -16.83 -34.07 9.83
CA LEU A 115 -17.16 -34.15 8.39
C LEU A 115 -16.08 -34.85 7.56
N ILE A 116 -14.83 -34.81 7.98
CA ILE A 116 -13.73 -35.52 7.31
C ILE A 116 -13.82 -37.02 7.61
N HIS A 117 -14.12 -37.38 8.86
CA HIS A 117 -14.40 -38.77 9.22
C HIS A 117 -15.61 -39.31 8.43
N GLN A 118 -16.68 -38.53 8.33
CA GLN A 118 -17.84 -38.90 7.52
C GLN A 118 -17.46 -39.07 6.03
N LEU A 119 -16.70 -38.14 5.44
CA LEU A 119 -16.19 -38.27 4.07
C LEU A 119 -15.38 -39.56 3.86
N ARG A 120 -14.48 -39.89 4.79
CA ARG A 120 -13.68 -41.12 4.74
C ARG A 120 -14.57 -42.35 4.85
N ASP A 121 -15.43 -42.40 5.85
CA ASP A 121 -16.20 -43.60 6.20
C ASP A 121 -17.29 -43.88 5.15
N ASP A 122 -17.96 -42.84 4.62
CA ASP A 122 -19.03 -42.99 3.64
C ASP A 122 -18.50 -43.20 2.21
N SER A 123 -17.43 -42.50 1.83
CA SER A 123 -16.99 -42.43 0.42
C SER A 123 -15.71 -43.22 0.12
N TYR A 124 -14.94 -43.58 1.15
CA TYR A 124 -13.73 -44.39 1.04
C TYR A 124 -13.76 -45.56 2.04
N PRO A 125 -14.76 -46.46 1.96
CA PRO A 125 -14.98 -47.50 2.95
C PRO A 125 -13.90 -48.59 2.94
N ASP A 126 -13.10 -48.70 1.87
CA ASP A 126 -11.97 -49.63 1.76
C ASP A 126 -10.69 -48.99 2.35
N PRO A 127 -10.17 -49.50 3.48
CA PRO A 127 -8.93 -49.00 4.08
C PRO A 127 -7.70 -49.13 3.17
N ALA A 128 -7.75 -49.98 2.14
CA ALA A 128 -6.66 -50.11 1.18
C ALA A 128 -6.41 -48.82 0.37
N ALA A 129 -7.44 -47.98 0.19
CA ALA A 129 -7.33 -46.70 -0.53
C ALA A 129 -6.80 -45.54 0.33
N TRP A 130 -6.83 -45.69 1.66
CA TRP A 130 -6.47 -44.59 2.59
C TRP A 130 -5.02 -44.10 2.45
N PRO A 131 -4.00 -44.97 2.27
CA PRO A 131 -2.63 -44.51 2.07
C PRO A 131 -2.47 -43.60 0.84
N ASP A 132 -3.19 -43.87 -0.24
CA ASP A 132 -3.15 -43.05 -1.46
C ASP A 132 -3.87 -41.71 -1.26
N CYS A 133 -5.04 -41.71 -0.62
CA CYS A 133 -5.75 -40.48 -0.22
C CYS A 133 -4.86 -39.62 0.68
N ARG A 134 -4.25 -40.20 1.71
CA ARG A 134 -3.31 -39.53 2.61
C ARG A 134 -2.13 -38.93 1.86
N LYS A 135 -1.54 -39.68 0.91
CA LYS A 135 -0.44 -39.20 0.08
C LYS A 135 -0.86 -37.97 -0.75
N LYS A 136 -2.01 -38.01 -1.42
CA LYS A 136 -2.53 -36.86 -2.18
C LYS A 136 -2.71 -35.62 -1.28
N LEU A 137 -3.28 -35.80 -0.10
CA LEU A 137 -3.55 -34.70 0.85
C LEU A 137 -2.26 -34.09 1.43
N LEU A 138 -1.26 -34.91 1.76
CA LEU A 138 0.04 -34.42 2.23
C LEU A 138 0.79 -33.66 1.14
N LEU A 139 0.83 -34.20 -0.09
CA LEU A 139 1.43 -33.50 -1.22
C LEU A 139 0.74 -32.16 -1.49
N ALA A 140 -0.60 -32.13 -1.42
CA ALA A 140 -1.35 -30.88 -1.54
C ALA A 140 -1.03 -29.91 -0.40
N ALA A 141 -0.88 -30.38 0.85
CA ALA A 141 -0.50 -29.53 1.99
C ALA A 141 0.92 -28.94 1.82
N GLU A 142 1.87 -29.73 1.32
CA GLU A 142 3.24 -29.30 1.01
C GLU A 142 3.28 -28.28 -0.14
N TRP A 143 2.41 -28.43 -1.15
CA TRP A 143 2.31 -27.51 -2.29
C TRP A 143 1.51 -26.24 -2.01
N MET A 144 1.06 -26.01 -0.77
CA MET A 144 0.24 -24.84 -0.45
C MET A 144 0.97 -23.49 -0.62
N ASP A 145 2.30 -23.48 -0.68
CA ASP A 145 3.07 -22.25 -0.98
C ASP A 145 2.92 -21.81 -2.45
N GLU A 146 2.64 -22.76 -3.35
CA GLU A 146 2.35 -22.51 -4.77
C GLU A 146 0.85 -22.54 -5.11
N ALA A 147 -0.01 -22.65 -4.09
CA ALA A 147 -1.46 -22.70 -4.29
C ALA A 147 -1.97 -21.44 -4.98
N ALA A 148 -2.94 -21.60 -5.89
CA ALA A 148 -3.57 -20.49 -6.58
C ALA A 148 -4.65 -19.81 -5.70
N VAL A 149 -4.24 -19.35 -4.52
CA VAL A 149 -5.07 -18.58 -3.58
C VAL A 149 -4.59 -17.13 -3.63
N SER A 150 -5.38 -16.23 -4.21
CA SER A 150 -4.98 -14.83 -4.43
C SER A 150 -6.16 -13.86 -4.39
N THR A 151 -5.89 -12.56 -4.45
CA THR A 151 -6.93 -11.58 -4.78
C THR A 151 -7.28 -11.66 -6.27
N ILE A 152 -8.44 -11.12 -6.65
CA ILE A 152 -8.86 -11.06 -8.07
C ILE A 152 -7.84 -10.26 -8.89
N HIS A 153 -7.41 -9.08 -8.40
CA HIS A 153 -6.37 -8.28 -9.04
C HIS A 153 -5.04 -9.01 -9.22
N ALA A 154 -4.54 -9.67 -8.17
CA ALA A 154 -3.28 -10.42 -8.24
C ALA A 154 -3.37 -11.58 -9.25
N TRP A 155 -4.52 -12.25 -9.32
CA TRP A 155 -4.78 -13.28 -10.32
C TRP A 155 -4.83 -12.70 -11.74
N CYS A 156 -5.53 -11.59 -11.96
CA CYS A 156 -5.58 -10.94 -13.27
C CYS A 156 -4.18 -10.51 -13.74
N ASN A 157 -3.39 -9.90 -12.86
CA ASN A 157 -2.00 -9.55 -13.14
C ASN A 157 -1.18 -10.77 -13.57
N ARG A 158 -1.32 -11.88 -12.83
CA ARG A 158 -0.65 -13.13 -13.14
C ARG A 158 -1.07 -13.67 -14.51
N MET A 159 -2.36 -13.66 -14.84
CA MET A 159 -2.87 -14.14 -16.14
C MET A 159 -2.40 -13.27 -17.30
N LEU A 160 -2.39 -11.96 -17.13
CA LEU A 160 -1.87 -11.03 -18.14
C LEU A 160 -0.37 -11.23 -18.39
N SER A 161 0.39 -11.52 -17.34
CA SER A 161 1.85 -11.72 -17.41
C SER A 161 2.24 -13.11 -17.95
N GLU A 162 1.61 -14.18 -17.46
CA GLU A 162 1.90 -15.56 -17.88
C GLU A 162 1.46 -15.80 -19.34
N HIS A 163 0.34 -15.21 -19.76
CA HIS A 163 -0.25 -15.40 -21.09
C HIS A 163 -0.13 -14.15 -21.97
N ALA A 164 0.97 -13.38 -21.83
CA ALA A 164 1.20 -12.10 -22.50
C ALA A 164 0.96 -12.11 -24.03
N PHE A 165 1.32 -13.21 -24.71
CA PHE A 165 1.08 -13.36 -26.15
C PHE A 165 -0.40 -13.51 -26.52
N ASP A 166 -1.17 -14.19 -25.69
CA ASP A 166 -2.60 -14.42 -25.91
C ASP A 166 -3.41 -13.20 -25.46
N SER A 167 -2.93 -12.46 -24.44
CA SER A 167 -3.53 -11.23 -23.95
C SER A 167 -3.12 -9.96 -24.71
N GLY A 168 -2.03 -10.00 -25.47
CA GLY A 168 -1.47 -8.81 -26.15
C GLY A 168 -0.77 -7.82 -25.19
N SER A 169 -0.49 -8.24 -23.95
CA SER A 169 0.14 -7.43 -22.92
C SER A 169 1.68 -7.36 -23.07
N LEU A 170 2.29 -6.29 -22.55
CA LEU A 170 3.75 -6.17 -22.46
C LEU A 170 4.30 -7.06 -21.33
N PHE A 171 5.46 -7.69 -21.55
CA PHE A 171 6.11 -8.59 -20.56
C PHE A 171 6.56 -7.90 -19.26
N ARG A 172 6.78 -6.58 -19.30
CA ARG A 172 7.13 -5.76 -18.14
C ARG A 172 6.24 -4.54 -18.13
N LEU A 173 5.22 -4.59 -17.29
CA LEU A 173 4.42 -3.43 -16.91
C LEU A 173 4.66 -3.19 -15.44
N THR A 174 4.89 -1.93 -15.08
CA THR A 174 5.06 -1.55 -13.68
C THR A 174 3.66 -1.32 -13.10
N LEU A 175 3.31 -2.10 -12.07
CA LEU A 175 2.09 -1.84 -11.31
C LEU A 175 2.32 -0.62 -10.44
N GLU A 176 1.67 0.49 -10.77
CA GLU A 176 1.68 1.72 -9.99
C GLU A 176 0.44 1.74 -9.08
N THR A 177 0.66 1.75 -7.77
CA THR A 177 -0.41 1.65 -6.79
C THR A 177 -1.10 2.99 -6.53
N ASP A 178 -0.41 4.11 -6.80
CA ASP A 178 -0.97 5.45 -6.68
C ASP A 178 -0.86 6.24 -8.00
N GLN A 179 -2.01 6.46 -8.62
CA GLN A 179 -2.12 7.22 -9.88
C GLN A 179 -2.61 8.65 -9.67
N SER A 180 -2.67 9.13 -8.41
CA SER A 180 -3.20 10.46 -8.09
C SER A 180 -2.35 11.57 -8.71
N SER A 181 -1.02 11.44 -8.66
CA SER A 181 -0.10 12.41 -9.28
C SER A 181 -0.27 12.51 -10.80
N LEU A 182 -0.47 11.37 -11.48
CA LEU A 182 -0.74 11.33 -12.91
C LEU A 182 -2.12 11.93 -13.22
N MET A 183 -3.14 11.63 -12.40
CA MET A 183 -4.46 12.23 -12.52
C MET A 183 -4.41 13.76 -12.40
N ASP A 184 -3.68 14.28 -11.41
CA ASP A 184 -3.44 15.71 -11.22
C ASP A 184 -2.86 16.37 -12.46
N GLU A 185 -1.84 15.74 -13.06
CA GLU A 185 -1.19 16.21 -14.28
C GLU A 185 -2.19 16.26 -15.44
N VAL A 186 -2.95 15.19 -15.65
CA VAL A 186 -3.93 15.07 -16.74
C VAL A 186 -5.08 16.08 -16.58
N VAL A 187 -5.61 16.27 -15.36
CA VAL A 187 -6.68 17.25 -15.12
C VAL A 187 -6.16 18.68 -15.32
N ARG A 188 -4.94 18.99 -14.88
CA ARG A 188 -4.32 20.30 -15.16
C ARG A 188 -4.09 20.50 -16.65
N ASP A 189 -3.74 19.47 -17.40
CA ASP A 189 -3.63 19.52 -18.86
C ASP A 189 -4.99 19.77 -19.53
N TYR A 190 -6.06 19.13 -19.06
CA TYR A 190 -7.42 19.43 -19.51
C TYR A 190 -7.76 20.91 -19.29
N TRP A 191 -7.50 21.41 -18.08
CA TRP A 191 -7.77 22.79 -17.72
C TRP A 191 -6.99 23.79 -18.60
N ARG A 192 -5.70 23.53 -18.83
CA ARG A 192 -4.84 24.35 -19.72
C ARG A 192 -5.30 24.33 -21.17
N THR A 193 -5.80 23.17 -21.63
CA THR A 193 -6.15 22.96 -23.04
C THR A 193 -7.51 23.56 -23.38
N PHE A 194 -8.51 23.41 -22.52
CA PHE A 194 -9.89 23.76 -22.83
C PHE A 194 -10.43 24.96 -22.07
N ILE A 195 -9.89 25.26 -20.89
CA ILE A 195 -10.43 26.33 -20.03
C ILE A 195 -9.63 27.63 -20.20
N TYR A 196 -8.30 27.58 -20.15
CA TYR A 196 -7.46 28.78 -20.34
C TYR A 196 -7.70 29.56 -21.65
N PRO A 197 -8.01 28.92 -22.79
CA PRO A 197 -8.28 29.65 -24.03
C PRO A 197 -9.64 30.35 -24.08
N LEU A 198 -10.57 30.06 -23.16
CA LEU A 198 -11.91 30.64 -23.17
C LEU A 198 -11.87 32.16 -22.98
N SER A 199 -12.80 32.87 -23.62
CA SER A 199 -13.01 34.29 -23.36
C SER A 199 -13.51 34.51 -21.92
N PRO A 200 -13.31 35.70 -21.32
CA PRO A 200 -13.79 35.97 -19.96
C PRO A 200 -15.28 35.68 -19.76
N GLU A 201 -16.11 35.95 -20.77
CA GLU A 201 -17.56 35.73 -20.73
C GLU A 201 -17.94 34.25 -20.68
N LEU A 202 -17.19 33.38 -21.37
CA LEU A 202 -17.41 31.93 -21.37
C LEU A 202 -16.76 31.25 -20.16
N MET A 203 -15.67 31.83 -19.65
CA MET A 203 -14.96 31.34 -18.46
C MET A 203 -15.83 31.40 -17.20
N ASP A 204 -16.66 32.45 -17.06
CA ASP A 204 -17.54 32.62 -15.89
C ASP A 204 -18.47 31.42 -15.71
N GLU A 205 -18.98 30.82 -16.79
CA GLU A 205 -19.78 29.59 -16.75
C GLU A 205 -19.02 28.44 -16.06
N VAL A 206 -17.73 28.27 -16.35
CA VAL A 206 -16.91 27.20 -15.77
C VAL A 206 -16.60 27.51 -14.30
N ILE A 207 -16.24 28.76 -13.99
CA ILE A 207 -15.82 29.18 -12.64
C ILE A 207 -16.96 29.14 -11.63
N ASP A 208 -18.20 29.33 -12.09
CA ASP A 208 -19.39 29.20 -11.25
C ASP A 208 -19.54 27.78 -10.67
N HIS A 209 -19.09 26.75 -11.40
CA HIS A 209 -19.13 25.35 -10.97
C HIS A 209 -17.80 24.89 -10.33
N TRP A 210 -16.66 25.19 -10.97
CA TRP A 210 -15.34 24.79 -10.50
C TRP A 210 -14.36 25.96 -10.54
N LYS A 211 -13.87 26.36 -9.37
CA LYS A 211 -12.90 27.47 -9.24
C LYS A 211 -11.47 27.04 -9.47
N THR A 212 -11.19 25.74 -9.39
CA THR A 212 -9.85 25.17 -9.45
C THR A 212 -9.86 23.82 -10.16
N PRO A 213 -8.74 23.40 -10.79
CA PRO A 213 -8.60 22.07 -11.38
C PRO A 213 -8.91 20.95 -10.38
N ASP A 214 -8.52 21.10 -9.11
CA ASP A 214 -8.74 20.10 -8.06
C ASP A 214 -10.24 19.87 -7.79
N GLN A 215 -11.08 20.92 -7.90
CA GLN A 215 -12.53 20.78 -7.79
C GLN A 215 -13.12 20.01 -8.98
N LEU A 216 -12.59 20.23 -10.19
CA LEU A 216 -13.00 19.47 -11.38
C LEU A 216 -12.56 18.00 -11.26
N GLN A 217 -11.34 17.75 -10.78
CA GLN A 217 -10.85 16.40 -10.51
C GLN A 217 -11.79 15.66 -9.56
N GLN A 218 -12.21 16.29 -8.46
CA GLN A 218 -13.16 15.69 -7.52
C GLN A 218 -14.50 15.35 -8.18
N ALA A 219 -14.98 16.18 -9.09
CA ALA A 219 -16.22 15.93 -9.82
C ALA A 219 -16.09 14.79 -10.85
N VAL A 220 -14.93 14.69 -11.53
CA VAL A 220 -14.66 13.68 -12.56
C VAL A 220 -14.24 12.33 -11.98
N ARG A 221 -13.59 12.29 -10.80
CA ARG A 221 -13.01 11.06 -10.21
C ARG A 221 -13.97 9.87 -10.19
N ASN A 222 -15.21 10.09 -9.73
CA ASN A 222 -16.20 9.02 -9.64
C ASN A 222 -16.85 8.69 -11.00
N LEU A 223 -16.78 9.61 -11.97
CA LEU A 223 -17.32 9.44 -13.33
C LEU A 223 -16.40 8.61 -14.23
N LEU A 224 -15.08 8.62 -13.99
CA LEU A 224 -14.11 7.87 -14.79
C LEU A 224 -14.37 6.36 -14.79
N LEU A 225 -14.88 5.80 -13.68
CA LEU A 225 -15.25 4.38 -13.57
C LEU A 225 -16.40 3.99 -14.50
N ALA A 226 -17.15 4.96 -15.01
CA ALA A 226 -18.35 4.74 -15.80
C ALA A 226 -18.27 5.41 -17.18
N VAL A 227 -17.06 5.75 -17.66
CA VAL A 227 -16.88 6.57 -18.88
C VAL A 227 -17.60 5.97 -20.10
N ASP A 228 -17.60 4.65 -20.24
CA ASP A 228 -18.26 3.95 -21.36
C ASP A 228 -19.79 4.02 -21.32
N SER A 229 -20.37 4.32 -20.15
CA SER A 229 -21.82 4.51 -19.96
C SER A 229 -22.27 5.94 -20.22
N LEU A 230 -21.33 6.88 -20.40
CA LEU A 230 -21.62 8.29 -20.60
C LEU A 230 -21.79 8.59 -22.10
N ASP A 231 -22.76 9.42 -22.43
CA ASP A 231 -22.90 9.92 -23.80
C ASP A 231 -21.67 10.75 -24.20
N ALA A 232 -20.98 10.35 -25.26
CA ALA A 232 -19.84 11.09 -25.79
C ALA A 232 -20.31 12.41 -26.43
N THR A 233 -19.72 13.53 -26.00
CA THR A 233 -19.94 14.84 -26.61
C THR A 233 -18.98 15.02 -27.79
N SER A 234 -19.50 15.21 -29.00
CA SER A 234 -18.67 15.43 -30.20
C SER A 234 -18.13 16.86 -30.35
N SER A 235 -18.66 17.81 -29.58
CA SER A 235 -18.33 19.23 -29.63
C SER A 235 -17.25 19.60 -28.61
N ASN A 236 -16.47 20.65 -28.90
CA ASN A 236 -15.49 21.16 -27.94
C ASN A 236 -16.20 21.95 -26.80
N VAL A 237 -15.49 22.15 -25.68
CA VAL A 237 -16.01 22.88 -24.51
C VAL A 237 -16.55 24.27 -24.86
N GLU A 238 -15.83 25.01 -25.71
CA GLU A 238 -16.25 26.34 -26.17
C GLU A 238 -17.62 26.30 -26.85
N GLN A 239 -17.82 25.39 -27.83
CA GLN A 239 -19.10 25.24 -28.53
C GLN A 239 -20.23 24.79 -27.62
N LEU A 240 -19.93 23.96 -26.60
CA LEU A 240 -20.93 23.51 -25.63
C LEU A 240 -21.44 24.71 -24.80
N ILE A 241 -20.52 25.54 -24.30
CA ILE A 241 -20.87 26.75 -23.54
C ILE A 241 -21.61 27.75 -24.43
N GLU A 242 -21.14 27.97 -25.67
CA GLU A 242 -21.80 28.86 -26.64
C GLU A 242 -23.23 28.39 -26.97
N ALA A 243 -23.43 27.09 -27.17
CA ALA A 243 -24.75 26.53 -27.45
C ALA A 243 -25.72 26.73 -26.26
N THR A 244 -25.25 26.52 -25.04
CA THR A 244 -26.04 26.77 -23.82
C THR A 244 -26.36 28.27 -23.68
N ALA A 245 -25.39 29.15 -23.93
CA ALA A 245 -25.60 30.59 -23.92
C ALA A 245 -26.63 31.04 -24.98
N GLU A 246 -26.58 30.47 -26.18
CA GLU A 246 -27.54 30.74 -27.26
C GLU A 246 -28.95 30.21 -26.89
N GLN A 247 -29.03 29.03 -26.29
CA GLN A 247 -30.29 28.47 -25.80
C GLN A 247 -30.95 29.36 -24.75
N ARG A 248 -30.19 29.82 -23.74
CA ARG A 248 -30.66 30.77 -22.72
C ARG A 248 -31.18 32.05 -23.37
N LYS A 249 -30.43 32.60 -24.32
CA LYS A 249 -30.80 33.82 -25.04
C LYS A 249 -32.08 33.64 -25.85
N LYS A 250 -32.24 32.50 -26.54
CA LYS A 250 -33.45 32.18 -27.32
C LYS A 250 -34.69 32.00 -26.44
N GLN A 251 -34.55 31.32 -25.29
CA GLN A 251 -35.64 31.20 -24.31
C GLN A 251 -36.01 32.56 -23.72
N SER A 252 -35.03 33.37 -23.33
CA SER A 252 -35.24 34.75 -22.88
C SER A 252 -35.97 35.59 -23.94
N GLN A 253 -35.55 35.53 -25.21
CA GLN A 253 -36.21 36.24 -26.31
C GLN A 253 -37.66 35.78 -26.53
N THR A 254 -37.92 34.47 -26.39
CA THR A 254 -39.28 33.92 -26.46
C THR A 254 -40.15 34.49 -25.34
N LEU A 255 -39.64 34.56 -24.11
CA LEU A 255 -40.33 35.18 -22.98
C LEU A 255 -40.52 36.69 -23.16
N LYS A 256 -39.54 37.40 -23.74
CA LYS A 256 -39.65 38.84 -24.08
C LYS A 256 -40.68 39.12 -25.17
N ALA A 257 -40.96 38.17 -26.06
CA ALA A 257 -41.88 38.34 -27.20
C ALA A 257 -43.37 38.39 -26.80
N HIS A 258 -43.72 38.05 -25.54
CA HIS A 258 -45.08 38.20 -25.04
C HIS A 258 -45.50 39.69 -24.94
N PRO A 259 -46.80 40.01 -25.07
CA PRO A 259 -47.29 41.40 -25.10
C PRO A 259 -47.39 42.02 -23.70
N TRP A 260 -46.26 42.09 -22.99
CA TRP A 260 -46.14 42.58 -21.61
C TRP A 260 -46.66 44.02 -21.42
N ALA A 261 -46.38 44.91 -22.37
CA ALA A 261 -46.84 46.30 -22.33
C ALA A 261 -48.37 46.41 -22.40
N ASP A 262 -49.02 45.53 -23.17
CA ASP A 262 -50.48 45.47 -23.29
C ASP A 262 -51.14 44.79 -22.09
N TRP A 263 -50.41 43.91 -21.42
CA TRP A 263 -50.87 43.18 -20.23
C TRP A 263 -50.84 44.03 -18.96
N LYS A 264 -49.83 44.91 -18.80
CA LYS A 264 -49.66 45.71 -17.58
C LYS A 264 -50.91 46.50 -17.16
N PRO A 265 -51.60 47.25 -18.04
CA PRO A 265 -52.82 47.97 -17.66
C PRO A 265 -53.93 47.03 -17.19
N LYS A 266 -54.13 45.91 -17.91
CA LYS A 266 -55.18 44.92 -17.63
C LYS A 266 -54.96 44.21 -16.29
N VAL A 267 -53.72 43.81 -16.01
CA VAL A 267 -53.35 43.19 -14.73
C VAL A 267 -53.40 44.20 -13.59
N THR A 268 -52.98 45.45 -13.82
CA THR A 268 -53.06 46.51 -12.81
C THR A 268 -54.51 46.80 -12.42
N ASP A 269 -55.42 46.91 -13.39
CA ASP A 269 -56.84 47.11 -13.14
C ASP A 269 -57.46 45.92 -12.39
N MET A 270 -57.06 44.69 -12.74
CA MET A 270 -57.47 43.47 -12.04
C MET A 270 -57.01 43.47 -10.58
N LEU A 271 -55.74 43.77 -10.30
CA LEU A 271 -55.20 43.85 -8.94
C LEU A 271 -55.83 44.98 -8.12
N LEU A 272 -56.09 46.14 -8.74
CA LEU A 272 -56.82 47.26 -8.11
C LEU A 272 -58.25 46.88 -7.76
N ALA A 273 -58.96 46.15 -8.62
CA ALA A 273 -60.30 45.66 -8.36
C ALA A 273 -60.34 44.65 -7.19
N LEU A 274 -59.35 43.75 -7.13
CA LEU A 274 -59.19 42.79 -6.03
C LEU A 274 -58.85 43.47 -4.69
N ASN A 275 -58.04 44.52 -4.73
CA ASN A 275 -57.72 45.31 -3.55
C ASN A 275 -58.90 46.17 -3.08
N LYS A 276 -59.65 46.80 -4.02
CA LYS A 276 -60.86 47.59 -3.72
C LYS A 276 -61.97 46.73 -3.11
N SER A 277 -62.12 45.49 -3.57
CA SER A 277 -63.04 44.50 -3.00
C SER A 277 -62.53 43.86 -1.69
N LYS A 278 -61.36 44.27 -1.17
CA LYS A 278 -60.69 43.71 0.01
C LYS A 278 -60.44 42.19 -0.07
N ARG A 279 -60.46 41.62 -1.28
CA ARG A 279 -60.16 40.21 -1.54
C ARG A 279 -58.66 39.95 -1.52
N LEU A 280 -57.82 40.90 -1.92
CA LEU A 280 -56.36 40.71 -1.86
C LEU A 280 -55.81 40.99 -0.46
N HIS A 281 -54.86 40.18 0.02
CA HIS A 281 -54.15 40.44 1.28
C HIS A 281 -53.43 41.80 1.27
N GLY A 282 -53.70 42.62 2.30
CA GLY A 282 -53.18 43.98 2.43
C GLY A 282 -51.65 44.02 2.40
N GLY A 283 -51.09 44.95 1.62
CA GLY A 283 -49.64 45.10 1.42
C GLY A 283 -49.07 44.34 0.22
N SER A 284 -49.81 43.40 -0.37
CA SER A 284 -49.32 42.58 -1.51
C SER A 284 -49.38 43.31 -2.86
N MET A 285 -50.37 44.20 -3.05
CA MET A 285 -50.64 44.87 -4.35
C MET A 285 -49.49 45.77 -4.81
N LYS A 286 -48.94 46.60 -3.92
CA LYS A 286 -47.93 47.59 -4.29
C LYS A 286 -46.65 46.93 -4.82
N PRO A 287 -46.07 45.91 -4.14
CA PRO A 287 -44.96 45.13 -4.69
C PRO A 287 -45.28 44.44 -6.02
N MET A 288 -46.50 43.90 -6.20
CA MET A 288 -46.91 43.26 -7.45
C MET A 288 -46.90 44.25 -8.62
N ILE A 289 -47.47 45.44 -8.43
CA ILE A 289 -47.50 46.47 -9.48
C ILE A 289 -46.08 46.97 -9.78
N THR A 290 -45.25 47.22 -8.77
CA THR A 290 -43.86 47.67 -8.98
C THR A 290 -43.01 46.64 -9.74
N ALA A 291 -43.28 45.34 -9.58
CA ALA A 291 -42.59 44.29 -10.34
C ALA A 291 -42.79 44.42 -11.87
N TRP A 292 -43.90 45.00 -12.31
CA TRP A 292 -44.14 45.26 -13.73
C TRP A 292 -43.27 46.38 -14.30
N ASP A 293 -42.79 47.32 -13.48
CA ASP A 293 -41.85 48.35 -13.93
C ASP A 293 -40.49 47.71 -14.28
N THR A 294 -39.97 46.87 -13.39
CA THR A 294 -38.73 46.10 -13.62
C THR A 294 -38.85 45.12 -14.78
N LEU A 295 -40.04 44.56 -15.03
CA LEU A 295 -40.27 43.68 -16.19
C LEU A 295 -40.18 44.45 -17.50
N LEU A 296 -40.81 45.63 -17.59
CA LEU A 296 -40.76 46.45 -18.81
C LEU A 296 -39.36 47.03 -19.08
N GLU A 297 -38.58 47.33 -18.04
CA GLU A 297 -37.17 47.72 -18.19
C GLU A 297 -36.35 46.58 -18.81
N TRP A 298 -36.54 45.35 -18.35
CA TRP A 298 -35.87 44.16 -18.87
C TRP A 298 -36.14 43.85 -20.36
N LEU A 299 -37.32 44.20 -20.88
CA LEU A 299 -37.62 44.02 -22.31
C LEU A 299 -36.65 44.76 -23.22
N ASN A 300 -36.02 45.83 -22.72
CA ASN A 300 -35.10 46.68 -23.46
C ASN A 300 -33.63 46.48 -23.04
N SER A 301 -33.32 45.48 -22.20
CA SER A 301 -31.95 45.16 -21.80
C SER A 301 -31.46 43.85 -22.45
N ASP A 302 -30.15 43.62 -22.43
CA ASP A 302 -29.52 42.37 -22.87
C ASP A 302 -29.53 41.27 -21.78
N GLU A 303 -30.07 41.58 -20.60
CA GLU A 303 -30.20 40.64 -19.48
C GLU A 303 -31.13 39.47 -19.82
N LEU A 304 -30.82 38.28 -19.29
CA LEU A 304 -31.61 37.07 -19.52
C LEU A 304 -32.98 37.10 -18.83
N TYR A 305 -33.09 37.78 -17.69
CA TYR A 305 -34.32 37.89 -16.90
C TYR A 305 -34.37 39.21 -16.10
N PRO A 306 -35.54 39.68 -15.64
CA PRO A 306 -35.66 40.91 -14.88
C PRO A 306 -35.06 40.82 -13.48
N ALA A 307 -34.49 41.92 -13.00
CA ALA A 307 -33.96 42.01 -11.65
C ALA A 307 -35.06 41.87 -10.58
N GLY A 308 -34.79 41.11 -9.52
CA GLY A 308 -35.68 40.99 -8.37
C GLY A 308 -36.78 39.92 -8.47
N LEU A 309 -36.65 38.93 -9.36
CA LEU A 309 -37.60 37.82 -9.53
C LEU A 309 -37.87 37.01 -8.23
N GLU A 310 -36.94 37.02 -7.27
CA GLU A 310 -37.08 36.38 -5.96
C GLU A 310 -38.00 37.17 -5.00
N LYS A 311 -38.28 38.44 -5.31
CA LYS A 311 -39.06 39.31 -4.45
C LYS A 311 -40.54 38.93 -4.53
N ALA A 312 -41.24 39.19 -3.42
CA ALA A 312 -42.67 38.95 -3.27
C ALA A 312 -43.53 39.60 -4.38
N GLY A 313 -43.03 40.64 -5.07
CA GLY A 313 -43.69 41.25 -6.21
C GLY A 313 -43.97 40.28 -7.36
N PHE A 314 -42.99 39.52 -7.80
CA PHE A 314 -43.16 38.51 -8.86
C PHE A 314 -43.78 37.22 -8.31
N GLN A 315 -43.23 36.71 -7.19
CA GLN A 315 -43.65 35.44 -6.58
C GLN A 315 -45.15 35.39 -6.25
N ASN A 316 -45.72 36.49 -5.73
CA ASN A 316 -47.15 36.51 -5.37
C ASN A 316 -48.09 36.56 -6.58
N GLN A 317 -47.59 36.79 -7.79
CA GLN A 317 -48.38 36.85 -9.03
C GLN A 317 -48.42 35.52 -9.79
N THR A 318 -47.71 34.50 -9.31
CA THR A 318 -47.85 33.14 -9.87
C THR A 318 -49.24 32.58 -9.53
N PRO A 319 -49.87 31.75 -10.39
CA PRO A 319 -51.22 31.24 -10.15
C PRO A 319 -51.36 30.53 -8.78
N LYS A 320 -50.35 29.74 -8.40
CA LYS A 320 -50.30 28.99 -7.14
C LYS A 320 -50.27 29.92 -5.92
N VAL A 321 -49.38 30.93 -5.92
CA VAL A 321 -49.23 31.82 -4.76
C VAL A 321 -50.36 32.86 -4.72
N LEU A 322 -50.82 33.36 -5.87
CA LEU A 322 -51.91 34.32 -5.96
C LEU A 322 -53.18 33.79 -5.28
N ALA A 323 -53.51 32.51 -5.47
CA ALA A 323 -54.63 31.85 -4.80
C ALA A 323 -54.52 31.95 -3.25
N THR A 324 -53.32 31.78 -2.69
CA THR A 324 -53.08 31.91 -1.23
C THR A 324 -53.11 33.36 -0.73
N LYS A 325 -53.02 34.34 -1.63
CA LYS A 325 -53.07 35.77 -1.30
C LYS A 325 -54.48 36.38 -1.47
N LEU A 326 -55.47 35.56 -1.82
CA LEU A 326 -56.87 35.96 -1.90
C LEU A 326 -57.66 35.52 -0.65
N LYS A 327 -58.66 36.31 -0.28
CA LYS A 327 -59.58 36.09 0.84
C LYS A 327 -60.97 35.75 0.31
N GLY A 328 -61.59 34.71 0.88
CA GLY A 328 -62.95 34.24 0.58
C GLY A 328 -63.04 33.27 -0.61
N ASP A 329 -64.18 32.59 -0.74
CA ASP A 329 -64.42 31.46 -1.68
C ASP A 329 -64.76 31.87 -3.12
N GLY A 330 -64.39 33.08 -3.56
CA GLY A 330 -64.64 33.51 -4.93
C GLY A 330 -63.59 32.98 -5.91
N ASP A 331 -63.94 32.90 -7.19
CA ASP A 331 -63.01 32.46 -8.24
C ASP A 331 -61.70 33.26 -8.22
N VAL A 332 -60.59 32.55 -8.47
CA VAL A 332 -59.25 33.14 -8.65
C VAL A 332 -59.21 33.76 -10.04
N PRO A 333 -59.07 35.09 -10.16
CA PRO A 333 -58.99 35.71 -11.47
C PRO A 333 -57.69 35.29 -12.16
N HIS A 334 -57.82 34.86 -13.40
CA HIS A 334 -56.72 34.36 -14.21
C HIS A 334 -56.42 35.35 -15.34
N HIS A 335 -55.13 35.55 -15.60
CA HIS A 335 -54.62 36.28 -16.76
C HIS A 335 -53.37 35.55 -17.24
N GLN A 336 -53.21 35.39 -18.56
CA GLN A 336 -52.09 34.65 -19.17
C GLN A 336 -50.71 35.13 -18.66
N ALA A 337 -50.56 36.42 -18.38
CA ALA A 337 -49.33 36.98 -17.80
C ALA A 337 -48.87 36.32 -16.48
N PHE A 338 -49.79 35.80 -15.66
CA PHE A 338 -49.42 35.11 -14.42
C PHE A 338 -48.78 33.75 -14.69
N ASP A 339 -49.24 33.03 -15.72
CA ASP A 339 -48.63 31.78 -16.17
C ASP A 339 -47.23 32.06 -16.72
N VAL A 340 -47.09 33.09 -17.57
CA VAL A 340 -45.78 33.48 -18.14
C VAL A 340 -44.82 34.02 -17.07
N ILE A 341 -45.31 34.71 -16.02
CA ILE A 341 -44.47 35.08 -14.86
C ILE A 341 -43.99 33.82 -14.13
N ALA A 342 -44.84 32.80 -13.99
CA ALA A 342 -44.43 31.53 -13.41
C ALA A 342 -43.40 30.81 -14.30
N GLU A 343 -43.57 30.82 -15.63
CA GLU A 343 -42.59 30.31 -16.60
C GLU A 343 -41.26 31.07 -16.53
N LEU A 344 -41.28 32.40 -16.37
CA LEU A 344 -40.08 33.23 -16.23
C LEU A 344 -39.34 32.98 -14.92
N ILE A 345 -40.06 32.77 -13.82
CA ILE A 345 -39.47 32.33 -12.54
C ILE A 345 -38.85 30.95 -12.71
N ALA A 346 -39.57 30.00 -13.32
CA ALA A 346 -39.06 28.66 -13.59
C ALA A 346 -37.84 28.66 -14.52
N PHE A 347 -37.81 29.52 -15.54
CA PHE A 347 -36.66 29.70 -16.42
C PHE A 347 -35.41 30.19 -15.68
N ARG A 348 -35.58 31.13 -14.72
CA ARG A 348 -34.47 31.57 -13.87
C ARG A 348 -34.01 30.47 -12.92
N GLU A 349 -34.94 29.74 -12.31
CA GLU A 349 -34.63 28.68 -11.35
C GLU A 349 -33.96 27.46 -12.03
N ASN A 350 -34.30 27.21 -13.31
CA ASN A 350 -33.79 26.09 -14.11
C ASN A 350 -33.09 26.60 -15.38
N LEU A 351 -32.14 27.50 -15.24
CA LEU A 351 -31.32 27.95 -16.38
C LEU A 351 -30.57 26.75 -16.96
N PRO A 352 -30.66 26.48 -18.28
CA PRO A 352 -29.84 25.45 -18.92
C PRO A 352 -28.38 25.66 -18.55
N SER A 353 -27.68 24.67 -18.00
CA SER A 353 -26.26 24.77 -17.65
C SER A 353 -25.40 23.94 -18.61
N ALA A 354 -24.16 24.39 -18.84
CA ALA A 354 -23.17 23.59 -19.56
C ALA A 354 -22.45 22.59 -18.62
N GLU A 355 -22.74 22.59 -17.31
CA GLU A 355 -22.07 21.76 -16.30
C GLU A 355 -21.99 20.28 -16.70
N ALA A 356 -23.13 19.66 -17.02
CA ALA A 356 -23.21 18.25 -17.40
C ALA A 356 -22.41 17.94 -18.67
N ASP A 357 -22.50 18.81 -19.68
CA ASP A 357 -21.79 18.66 -20.95
C ASP A 357 -20.27 18.79 -20.78
N ILE A 358 -19.83 19.76 -19.98
CA ILE A 358 -18.43 19.96 -19.63
C ILE A 358 -17.91 18.75 -18.85
N LEU A 359 -18.67 18.21 -17.89
CA LEU A 359 -18.30 17.01 -17.14
C LEU A 359 -18.16 15.78 -18.05
N ARG A 360 -19.10 15.58 -18.98
CA ARG A 360 -19.03 14.47 -19.94
C ARG A 360 -17.80 14.60 -20.84
N HIS A 361 -17.56 15.78 -21.41
CA HIS A 361 -16.38 16.04 -22.23
C HIS A 361 -15.08 15.84 -21.42
N ALA A 362 -15.01 16.40 -20.22
CA ALA A 362 -13.87 16.28 -19.32
C ALA A 362 -13.57 14.82 -18.98
N THR A 363 -14.60 14.06 -18.59
CA THR A 363 -14.44 12.65 -18.21
C THR A 363 -13.88 11.82 -19.37
N HIS A 364 -14.42 11.96 -20.58
CA HIS A 364 -13.91 11.24 -21.76
C HIS A 364 -12.48 11.65 -22.12
N TRP A 365 -12.19 12.94 -22.16
CA TRP A 365 -10.86 13.42 -22.52
C TRP A 365 -9.80 13.02 -21.49
N ILE A 366 -10.12 13.19 -20.20
CA ILE A 366 -9.24 12.82 -19.09
C ILE A 366 -8.98 11.32 -19.10
N ALA A 367 -10.02 10.48 -19.27
CA ALA A 367 -9.86 9.03 -19.36
C ALA A 367 -8.92 8.62 -20.51
N ALA A 368 -9.16 9.16 -21.72
CA ALA A 368 -8.33 8.86 -22.88
C ALA A 368 -6.88 9.36 -22.74
N ARG A 369 -6.69 10.55 -22.16
CA ARG A 369 -5.37 11.13 -21.92
C ARG A 369 -4.62 10.35 -20.85
N LEU A 370 -5.29 9.96 -19.78
CA LEU A 370 -4.76 9.14 -18.70
C LEU A 370 -4.25 7.80 -19.23
N GLU A 371 -5.06 7.09 -20.03
CA GLU A 371 -4.65 5.83 -20.64
C GLU A 371 -3.45 6.01 -21.59
N SER A 372 -3.42 7.10 -22.37
CA SER A 372 -2.28 7.40 -23.23
C SER A 372 -0.98 7.63 -22.46
N GLU A 373 -1.02 8.35 -21.34
CA GLU A 373 0.15 8.59 -20.50
C GLU A 373 0.61 7.31 -19.78
N LYS A 374 -0.34 6.50 -19.26
CA LYS A 374 -0.03 5.16 -18.70
C LYS A 374 0.71 4.28 -19.71
N GLN A 375 0.23 4.23 -20.95
CA GLN A 375 0.87 3.46 -22.03
C GLN A 375 2.29 3.97 -22.34
N LYS A 376 2.51 5.29 -22.41
CA LYS A 376 3.86 5.85 -22.63
C LYS A 376 4.83 5.51 -21.50
N ARG A 377 4.34 5.48 -20.26
CA ARG A 377 5.13 5.13 -19.06
C ARG A 377 5.27 3.61 -18.86
N SER A 378 4.52 2.79 -19.61
CA SER A 378 4.40 1.33 -19.37
C SER A 378 3.95 1.01 -17.94
N GLU A 379 3.09 1.86 -17.40
CA GLU A 379 2.50 1.75 -16.06
C GLU A 379 1.07 1.21 -16.15
N MET A 380 0.62 0.54 -15.10
CA MET A 380 -0.78 0.08 -14.92
C MET A 380 -1.24 0.29 -13.49
N GLY A 381 -2.51 0.60 -13.32
CA GLY A 381 -3.18 0.64 -12.02
C GLY A 381 -3.93 -0.66 -11.74
N PHE A 382 -4.54 -0.76 -10.56
CA PHE A 382 -5.33 -1.94 -10.18
C PHE A 382 -6.55 -2.15 -11.08
N ASP A 383 -7.30 -1.09 -11.39
CA ASP A 383 -8.50 -1.19 -12.24
C ASP A 383 -8.13 -1.64 -13.67
N ASP A 384 -6.95 -1.23 -14.16
CA ASP A 384 -6.45 -1.60 -15.49
C ASP A 384 -6.18 -3.11 -15.61
N LEU A 385 -5.89 -3.80 -14.51
CA LEU A 385 -5.68 -5.25 -14.50
C LEU A 385 -6.95 -6.02 -14.85
N LEU A 386 -8.09 -5.53 -14.35
CA LEU A 386 -9.39 -6.15 -14.58
C LEU A 386 -9.83 -5.87 -16.02
N THR A 387 -9.84 -4.60 -16.43
CA THR A 387 -10.31 -4.19 -17.76
C THR A 387 -9.46 -4.81 -18.88
N ARG A 388 -8.13 -4.84 -18.75
CA ARG A 388 -7.26 -5.46 -19.77
C ARG A 388 -7.46 -6.97 -19.89
N LEU A 389 -7.70 -7.68 -18.79
CA LEU A 389 -8.00 -9.11 -18.88
C LEU A 389 -9.38 -9.35 -19.52
N ASP A 390 -10.38 -8.55 -19.18
CA ASP A 390 -11.70 -8.60 -19.80
C ASP A 390 -11.62 -8.34 -21.32
N ASP A 391 -10.90 -7.28 -21.72
CA ASP A 391 -10.66 -6.93 -23.12
C ASP A 391 -9.91 -8.06 -23.86
N ALA A 392 -8.90 -8.66 -23.23
CA ALA A 392 -8.16 -9.78 -23.80
C ALA A 392 -9.05 -11.01 -24.04
N LEU A 393 -9.98 -11.30 -23.11
CA LEU A 393 -10.92 -12.41 -23.20
C LEU A 393 -12.04 -12.18 -24.23
N HIS A 394 -12.33 -10.91 -24.55
CA HIS A 394 -13.27 -10.51 -25.60
C HIS A 394 -12.61 -10.16 -26.93
N GLY A 395 -11.28 -10.10 -26.97
CA GLY A 395 -10.50 -9.84 -28.17
C GLY A 395 -10.40 -11.02 -29.14
N PRO A 396 -9.67 -10.86 -30.26
CA PRO A 396 -9.58 -11.86 -31.34
C PRO A 396 -9.06 -13.24 -30.90
N ARG A 397 -8.22 -13.29 -29.86
CA ARG A 397 -7.65 -14.53 -29.30
C ARG A 397 -8.33 -14.96 -27.99
N GLY A 398 -9.44 -14.33 -27.62
CA GLY A 398 -10.11 -14.52 -26.34
C GLY A 398 -10.58 -15.97 -26.11
N ASP A 399 -11.06 -16.68 -27.14
CA ASP A 399 -11.44 -18.10 -27.01
C ASP A 399 -10.23 -18.99 -26.65
N GLN A 400 -9.05 -18.69 -27.21
CA GLN A 400 -7.81 -19.40 -26.88
C GLN A 400 -7.37 -19.10 -25.45
N LEU A 401 -7.37 -17.82 -25.06
CA LEU A 401 -7.01 -17.40 -23.70
C LEU A 401 -7.93 -18.05 -22.65
N ALA A 402 -9.26 -17.98 -22.87
CA ALA A 402 -10.23 -18.61 -21.98
C ALA A 402 -10.02 -20.14 -21.86
N ALA A 403 -9.71 -20.82 -22.96
CA ALA A 403 -9.42 -22.25 -22.95
C ALA A 403 -8.11 -22.58 -22.20
N THR A 404 -7.07 -21.76 -22.37
CA THR A 404 -5.79 -21.89 -21.67
C THR A 404 -5.98 -21.71 -20.16
N ILE A 405 -6.66 -20.64 -19.73
CA ILE A 405 -6.95 -20.37 -18.32
C ILE A 405 -7.79 -21.50 -17.72
N ARG A 406 -8.83 -21.96 -18.42
CA ARG A 406 -9.67 -23.07 -17.98
C ARG A 406 -8.90 -24.39 -17.84
N ARG A 407 -7.90 -24.63 -18.70
CA ARG A 407 -7.02 -25.80 -18.58
C ARG A 407 -6.06 -25.69 -17.39
N GLN A 408 -5.59 -24.49 -17.09
CA GLN A 408 -4.75 -24.21 -15.93
C GLN A 408 -5.56 -24.33 -14.62
N PHE A 409 -6.76 -23.75 -14.59
CA PHE A 409 -7.70 -23.75 -13.47
C PHE A 409 -9.02 -24.41 -13.88
N PRO A 410 -9.09 -25.76 -13.90
CA PRO A 410 -10.34 -26.45 -14.20
C PRO A 410 -11.40 -26.27 -13.10
N ALA A 411 -11.00 -25.88 -11.89
CA ALA A 411 -11.90 -25.51 -10.81
C ALA A 411 -11.52 -24.16 -10.17
N ALA A 412 -12.53 -23.33 -9.92
CA ALA A 412 -12.43 -22.02 -9.28
C ALA A 412 -13.46 -21.82 -8.17
N LEU A 413 -13.02 -21.32 -7.02
CA LEU A 413 -13.85 -20.92 -5.89
C LEU A 413 -13.73 -19.41 -5.71
N ILE A 414 -14.84 -18.71 -5.88
CA ILE A 414 -14.92 -17.26 -5.76
C ILE A 414 -15.55 -16.95 -4.40
N ASP A 415 -14.73 -16.51 -3.43
CA ASP A 415 -15.21 -16.08 -2.11
C ASP A 415 -15.63 -14.61 -2.12
N GLU A 416 -16.60 -14.25 -1.27
CA GLU A 416 -17.22 -12.92 -1.22
C GLU A 416 -17.81 -12.48 -2.57
N PHE A 417 -18.41 -13.43 -3.30
CA PHE A 417 -18.93 -13.19 -4.66
C PHE A 417 -19.97 -12.05 -4.75
N GLN A 418 -20.64 -11.71 -3.66
CA GLN A 418 -21.55 -10.56 -3.63
C GLN A 418 -20.88 -9.19 -3.77
N ASP A 419 -19.55 -9.12 -3.61
CA ASP A 419 -18.76 -7.89 -3.74
C ASP A 419 -18.07 -7.78 -5.12
N THR A 420 -18.42 -8.65 -6.08
CA THR A 420 -17.88 -8.54 -7.44
C THR A 420 -18.54 -7.39 -8.20
N ASP A 421 -17.78 -6.79 -9.11
CA ASP A 421 -18.27 -5.82 -10.08
C ASP A 421 -18.65 -6.50 -11.42
N PRO A 422 -19.31 -5.79 -12.34
CA PRO A 422 -19.69 -6.34 -13.64
C PRO A 422 -18.51 -6.85 -14.49
N VAL A 423 -17.33 -6.23 -14.41
CA VAL A 423 -16.13 -6.64 -15.17
C VAL A 423 -15.63 -7.98 -14.65
N GLN A 424 -15.52 -8.12 -13.33
CA GLN A 424 -15.08 -9.37 -12.69
C GLN A 424 -16.00 -10.54 -13.03
N TYR A 425 -17.32 -10.34 -12.98
CA TYR A 425 -18.26 -11.38 -13.35
C TYR A 425 -18.15 -11.75 -14.83
N ARG A 426 -18.03 -10.77 -15.76
CA ARG A 426 -17.82 -11.04 -17.18
C ARG A 426 -16.56 -11.88 -17.44
N ILE A 427 -15.46 -11.62 -16.74
CA ILE A 427 -14.23 -12.43 -16.84
C ILE A 427 -14.51 -13.89 -16.49
N PHE A 428 -15.15 -14.14 -15.33
CA PHE A 428 -15.43 -15.52 -14.89
C PHE A 428 -16.49 -16.21 -15.77
N ASP A 429 -17.52 -15.50 -16.20
CA ASP A 429 -18.54 -16.04 -17.10
C ASP A 429 -17.94 -16.35 -18.49
N ARG A 430 -17.06 -15.50 -19.00
CA ARG A 430 -16.36 -15.75 -20.26
C ARG A 430 -15.48 -17.00 -20.21
N ILE A 431 -14.85 -17.27 -19.06
CA ILE A 431 -13.98 -18.44 -18.85
C ILE A 431 -14.78 -19.71 -18.57
N TYR A 432 -15.80 -19.69 -17.71
CA TYR A 432 -16.50 -20.90 -17.23
C TYR A 432 -17.91 -21.10 -17.79
N ARG A 433 -18.48 -20.08 -18.44
CA ARG A 433 -19.81 -20.06 -19.06
C ARG A 433 -20.90 -20.53 -18.10
N VAL A 434 -21.28 -19.67 -17.16
CA VAL A 434 -22.11 -19.98 -16.00
C VAL A 434 -23.45 -20.60 -16.40
N ALA A 435 -24.10 -20.07 -17.45
CA ALA A 435 -25.37 -20.57 -17.93
C ALA A 435 -25.26 -21.91 -18.69
N GLU A 436 -24.14 -22.17 -19.38
CA GLU A 436 -23.94 -23.41 -20.16
C GLU A 436 -23.66 -24.64 -19.27
N ASN A 437 -23.15 -24.43 -18.05
CA ASN A 437 -22.94 -25.46 -17.03
C ASN A 437 -22.09 -26.66 -17.50
N HIS A 438 -20.87 -26.39 -18.01
CA HIS A 438 -19.99 -27.44 -18.54
C HIS A 438 -19.54 -28.46 -17.47
N PRO A 439 -19.68 -29.77 -17.72
CA PRO A 439 -19.37 -30.81 -16.73
C PRO A 439 -17.88 -31.00 -16.46
N ASP A 440 -17.01 -30.52 -17.36
CA ASP A 440 -15.55 -30.68 -17.25
C ASP A 440 -14.87 -29.59 -16.41
N THR A 441 -15.63 -28.59 -15.95
CA THR A 441 -15.15 -27.50 -15.09
C THR A 441 -15.93 -27.43 -13.80
N CYS A 442 -15.42 -26.68 -12.81
CA CYS A 442 -16.14 -26.39 -11.57
C CYS A 442 -16.00 -24.91 -11.19
N LEU A 443 -17.08 -24.15 -11.18
CA LEU A 443 -17.10 -22.78 -10.68
C LEU A 443 -18.04 -22.68 -9.49
N LEU A 444 -17.49 -22.41 -8.31
CA LEU A 444 -18.25 -22.22 -7.08
C LEU A 444 -18.24 -20.73 -6.74
N MET A 445 -19.40 -20.09 -6.87
CA MET A 445 -19.62 -18.70 -6.48
C MET A 445 -20.18 -18.69 -5.06
N ILE A 446 -19.43 -18.15 -4.10
CA ILE A 446 -19.74 -18.28 -2.67
C ILE A 446 -19.84 -16.90 -2.05
N GLY A 447 -21.00 -16.55 -1.52
CA GLY A 447 -21.24 -15.21 -1.03
C GLY A 447 -22.53 -15.06 -0.22
N ASP A 448 -22.76 -13.85 0.27
CA ASP A 448 -24.01 -13.48 0.93
C ASP A 448 -24.48 -12.14 0.41
N PRO A 449 -25.52 -12.08 -0.44
CA PRO A 449 -25.96 -10.82 -1.04
C PRO A 449 -26.54 -9.84 0.01
N LYS A 450 -26.94 -10.34 1.19
CA LYS A 450 -27.32 -9.51 2.35
C LYS A 450 -26.14 -8.72 2.94
N GLN A 451 -24.91 -9.05 2.57
CA GLN A 451 -23.67 -8.41 3.03
C GLN A 451 -22.93 -7.66 1.91
N ALA A 452 -23.55 -7.43 0.74
CA ALA A 452 -22.97 -6.59 -0.30
C ALA A 452 -23.03 -5.11 0.14
N ILE A 453 -21.89 -4.53 0.51
CA ILE A 453 -21.80 -3.16 1.08
C ILE A 453 -20.65 -2.34 0.49
N TYR A 454 -20.03 -2.80 -0.59
CA TYR A 454 -18.89 -2.11 -1.24
C TYR A 454 -19.29 -1.38 -2.53
N GLY A 455 -20.52 -0.86 -2.62
CA GLY A 455 -21.00 -0.11 -3.80
C GLY A 455 -20.11 1.07 -4.16
N PHE A 456 -19.55 1.76 -3.17
CA PHE A 456 -18.57 2.83 -3.37
C PHE A 456 -17.23 2.39 -4.01
N ARG A 457 -16.95 1.08 -4.07
CA ARG A 457 -15.79 0.50 -4.76
C ARG A 457 -16.16 -0.16 -6.11
N GLY A 458 -17.39 0.03 -6.58
CA GLY A 458 -17.87 -0.55 -7.85
C GLY A 458 -18.52 -1.93 -7.72
N ALA A 459 -18.57 -2.53 -6.52
CA ALA A 459 -19.29 -3.79 -6.32
C ALA A 459 -20.79 -3.60 -6.57
N ASP A 460 -21.38 -4.51 -7.32
CA ASP A 460 -22.76 -4.38 -7.77
C ASP A 460 -23.61 -5.60 -7.37
N ILE A 461 -24.74 -5.33 -6.71
CA ILE A 461 -25.68 -6.37 -6.29
C ILE A 461 -26.46 -6.95 -7.48
N TYR A 462 -26.69 -6.17 -8.53
CA TYR A 462 -27.40 -6.65 -9.71
C TYR A 462 -26.56 -7.67 -10.48
N THR A 463 -25.23 -7.48 -10.54
CA THR A 463 -24.27 -8.50 -11.02
C THR A 463 -24.42 -9.85 -10.30
N TYR A 464 -24.61 -9.83 -8.96
CA TYR A 464 -24.89 -11.06 -8.21
C TYR A 464 -26.24 -11.68 -8.60
N LEU A 465 -27.28 -10.87 -8.80
CA LEU A 465 -28.61 -11.32 -9.22
C LEU A 465 -28.59 -11.93 -10.64
N ASP A 466 -27.79 -11.38 -11.54
CA ASP A 466 -27.55 -11.91 -12.88
C ASP A 466 -26.88 -13.29 -12.82
N ALA A 467 -25.83 -13.42 -12.00
CA ALA A 467 -25.16 -14.70 -11.77
C ALA A 467 -26.09 -15.75 -11.14
N ARG A 468 -26.95 -15.34 -10.21
CA ARG A 468 -28.00 -16.20 -9.64
C ARG A 468 -29.00 -16.65 -10.69
N THR A 469 -29.38 -15.76 -11.61
CA THR A 469 -30.23 -16.10 -12.74
C THR A 469 -29.55 -17.13 -13.63
N GLY A 470 -28.26 -16.96 -13.97
CA GLY A 470 -27.50 -17.93 -14.74
C GLY A 470 -27.33 -19.31 -14.06
N ALA A 471 -27.20 -19.34 -12.73
CA ALA A 471 -27.10 -20.58 -11.95
C ALA A 471 -28.44 -21.35 -11.87
N HIS A 472 -29.59 -20.65 -11.96
CA HIS A 472 -30.93 -21.23 -11.85
C HIS A 472 -31.09 -22.14 -10.61
N GLU A 473 -31.53 -23.39 -10.79
CA GLU A 473 -31.79 -24.37 -9.72
C GLU A 473 -30.53 -24.85 -8.98
N ARG A 474 -29.33 -24.41 -9.38
CA ARG A 474 -28.03 -24.79 -8.80
C ARG A 474 -27.58 -23.84 -7.69
N THR A 475 -28.55 -23.32 -6.95
CA THR A 475 -28.33 -22.40 -5.83
C THR A 475 -28.57 -23.12 -4.51
N TRP A 476 -27.62 -23.04 -3.60
CA TRP A 476 -27.66 -23.70 -2.29
C TRP A 476 -27.51 -22.70 -1.17
N THR A 477 -28.05 -23.01 0.01
CA THR A 477 -27.94 -22.11 1.17
C THR A 477 -27.27 -22.81 2.34
N LEU A 478 -26.40 -22.09 3.06
CA LEU A 478 -25.91 -22.49 4.36
C LEU A 478 -26.79 -21.83 5.44
N GLY A 479 -27.73 -22.59 5.99
CA GLY A 479 -28.74 -22.06 6.91
C GLY A 479 -28.38 -22.04 8.40
N ARG A 480 -27.22 -22.58 8.83
CA ARG A 480 -26.89 -22.72 10.26
C ARG A 480 -25.69 -21.88 10.69
N ASN A 481 -25.90 -20.95 11.62
CA ASN A 481 -24.87 -20.09 12.22
C ASN A 481 -24.07 -20.83 13.31
N PHE A 482 -22.74 -20.78 13.23
CA PHE A 482 -21.80 -21.40 14.18
C PHE A 482 -21.05 -20.39 15.05
N ARG A 483 -21.28 -19.09 14.84
CA ARG A 483 -20.51 -17.98 15.43
C ARG A 483 -21.15 -17.42 16.70
N SER A 484 -22.47 -17.23 16.68
CA SER A 484 -23.20 -16.43 17.66
C SER A 484 -24.10 -17.30 18.55
N SER A 485 -24.47 -16.76 19.70
CA SER A 485 -25.37 -17.39 20.65
C SER A 485 -26.78 -17.53 20.05
N ARG A 486 -27.56 -18.51 20.53
CA ARG A 486 -28.94 -18.73 20.06
C ARG A 486 -29.81 -17.47 20.23
N PRO A 487 -29.79 -16.77 21.39
CA PRO A 487 -30.60 -15.56 21.56
C PRO A 487 -30.18 -14.42 20.62
N MET A 488 -28.88 -14.28 20.31
CA MET A 488 -28.40 -13.27 19.38
C MET A 488 -28.90 -13.52 17.95
N VAL A 489 -28.81 -14.77 17.47
CA VAL A 489 -29.32 -15.15 16.14
C VAL A 489 -30.85 -14.96 16.06
N ALA A 490 -31.59 -15.36 17.11
CA ALA A 490 -33.03 -15.17 17.18
C ALA A 490 -33.42 -13.68 17.11
N ALA A 491 -32.70 -12.81 17.82
CA ALA A 491 -32.95 -11.37 17.79
C ALA A 491 -32.73 -10.76 16.40
N VAL A 492 -31.67 -11.17 15.69
CA VAL A 492 -31.41 -10.70 14.31
C VAL A 492 -32.47 -11.21 13.35
N ASN A 493 -32.80 -12.51 13.39
CA ASN A 493 -33.87 -13.08 12.56
C ASN A 493 -35.17 -12.29 12.76
N ARG A 494 -35.53 -12.00 14.01
CA ARG A 494 -36.72 -11.24 14.36
C ARG A 494 -36.77 -9.85 13.71
N VAL A 495 -35.65 -9.10 13.72
CA VAL A 495 -35.58 -7.75 13.09
C VAL A 495 -35.90 -7.82 11.60
N PHE A 496 -35.27 -8.75 10.87
CA PHE A 496 -35.42 -8.83 9.42
C PHE A 496 -36.72 -9.53 8.99
N GLU A 497 -37.19 -10.55 9.72
CA GLU A 497 -38.53 -11.15 9.52
C GLU A 497 -39.64 -10.12 9.71
N TYR A 498 -39.51 -9.26 10.73
CA TYR A 498 -40.47 -8.19 10.97
C TYR A 498 -40.52 -7.19 9.80
N GLY A 499 -39.35 -6.77 9.30
CA GLY A 499 -39.27 -5.92 8.12
C GLY A 499 -39.86 -6.59 6.87
N ASP A 500 -39.55 -7.88 6.65
CA ASP A 500 -40.06 -8.62 5.50
C ASP A 500 -41.59 -8.75 5.51
N GLN A 501 -42.17 -8.92 6.70
CA GLN A 501 -43.61 -8.98 6.91
C GLN A 501 -44.29 -7.63 6.65
N TYR A 502 -43.79 -6.54 7.26
CA TYR A 502 -44.53 -5.27 7.35
C TYR A 502 -44.12 -4.21 6.30
N SER A 503 -42.86 -4.17 5.86
CA SER A 503 -42.39 -3.19 4.86
C SER A 503 -42.95 -3.52 3.47
N SER A 504 -43.18 -2.54 2.59
CA SER A 504 -43.91 -2.75 1.32
C SER A 504 -43.18 -3.65 0.32
N GLU A 505 -41.85 -3.62 0.30
CA GLU A 505 -41.00 -4.31 -0.71
C GLU A 505 -40.11 -5.40 -0.10
N GLY A 506 -40.53 -5.96 1.05
CA GLY A 506 -39.74 -6.93 1.80
C GLY A 506 -38.60 -6.28 2.58
N ALA A 507 -37.80 -7.08 3.30
CA ALA A 507 -36.76 -6.55 4.18
C ALA A 507 -35.65 -5.82 3.41
N PHE A 508 -35.33 -6.24 2.18
CA PHE A 508 -34.19 -5.76 1.40
C PHE A 508 -34.55 -5.03 0.10
N LEU A 509 -35.81 -4.59 -0.08
CA LEU A 509 -36.29 -3.82 -1.26
C LEU A 509 -36.36 -4.59 -2.60
N PHE A 510 -36.28 -5.92 -2.60
CA PHE A 510 -36.36 -6.75 -3.82
C PHE A 510 -37.68 -7.52 -3.97
N GLY A 511 -38.75 -7.02 -3.35
CA GLY A 511 -40.09 -7.61 -3.42
C GLY A 511 -40.40 -8.60 -2.29
N LYS A 512 -41.64 -9.11 -2.26
CA LYS A 512 -42.18 -9.98 -1.19
C LYS A 512 -42.39 -11.43 -1.63
N GLY A 513 -42.21 -12.34 -0.67
CA GLY A 513 -42.54 -13.76 -0.82
C GLY A 513 -41.65 -14.51 -1.81
N GLU A 514 -42.13 -15.63 -2.36
CA GLU A 514 -41.40 -16.49 -3.31
C GLU A 514 -41.06 -15.81 -4.66
N ALA A 515 -41.57 -14.60 -4.90
CA ALA A 515 -41.21 -13.78 -6.07
C ALA A 515 -40.08 -12.79 -5.78
N SER A 516 -39.61 -12.68 -4.52
CA SER A 516 -38.50 -11.80 -4.16
C SER A 516 -37.19 -12.32 -4.74
N ALA A 517 -36.40 -11.44 -5.36
CA ALA A 517 -35.05 -11.79 -5.79
C ALA A 517 -34.12 -12.02 -4.58
N LEU A 518 -34.44 -11.43 -3.42
CA LEU A 518 -33.63 -11.51 -2.20
C LEU A 518 -34.51 -11.68 -0.95
N PRO A 519 -35.18 -12.84 -0.79
CA PRO A 519 -36.02 -13.09 0.37
C PRO A 519 -35.16 -13.22 1.63
N PHE A 520 -35.64 -12.69 2.76
CA PHE A 520 -34.99 -12.98 4.04
C PHE A 520 -35.35 -14.41 4.49
N GLN A 521 -34.34 -15.25 4.65
CA GLN A 521 -34.50 -16.59 5.23
C GLN A 521 -33.84 -16.63 6.60
N ALA A 522 -34.63 -17.00 7.61
CA ALA A 522 -34.16 -17.17 8.97
C ALA A 522 -33.08 -18.26 9.05
N VAL A 523 -32.02 -17.99 9.80
CA VAL A 523 -30.94 -18.96 10.01
C VAL A 523 -31.08 -19.67 11.36
N GLU A 524 -30.78 -20.96 11.39
CA GLU A 524 -30.66 -21.74 12.63
C GLU A 524 -29.40 -21.37 13.39
N ALA A 525 -29.38 -21.57 14.71
CA ALA A 525 -28.22 -21.31 15.54
C ALA A 525 -27.66 -22.60 16.15
N ASN A 526 -26.39 -22.89 15.88
CA ASN A 526 -25.65 -23.92 16.62
C ASN A 526 -25.58 -23.57 18.11
N GLY A 527 -25.36 -22.29 18.40
CA GLY A 527 -25.20 -21.75 19.75
C GLY A 527 -23.74 -21.77 20.24
N THR A 528 -23.53 -21.07 21.35
CA THR A 528 -22.24 -20.95 22.05
C THR A 528 -22.32 -21.68 23.40
N LYS A 529 -21.17 -22.15 23.92
CA LYS A 529 -21.12 -22.79 25.25
C LYS A 529 -21.44 -21.84 26.41
N ARG A 530 -21.16 -20.55 26.22
CA ARG A 530 -21.40 -19.47 27.19
C ARG A 530 -22.52 -18.56 26.70
N LEU A 531 -23.12 -17.80 27.61
CA LEU A 531 -24.16 -16.80 27.37
C LEU A 531 -23.81 -15.48 28.06
N TRP A 532 -24.40 -14.38 27.62
CA TRP A 532 -24.19 -13.07 28.22
C TRP A 532 -24.93 -12.94 29.54
N ALA A 533 -24.20 -12.63 30.62
CA ALA A 533 -24.76 -12.52 31.96
C ALA A 533 -24.20 -11.30 32.70
N VAL A 534 -25.07 -10.68 33.48
CA VAL A 534 -24.73 -9.55 34.37
C VAL A 534 -25.43 -9.78 35.71
N ASN A 535 -24.70 -9.66 36.82
CA ASN A 535 -25.16 -9.88 38.19
C ASN A 535 -25.89 -11.23 38.38
N GLY A 536 -25.31 -12.31 37.83
CA GLY A 536 -25.87 -13.67 37.93
C GLY A 536 -27.17 -13.88 37.15
N LYS A 537 -27.54 -12.97 36.24
CA LYS A 537 -28.74 -13.06 35.41
C LYS A 537 -28.38 -12.99 33.93
N LEU A 538 -28.95 -13.90 33.15
CA LEU A 538 -28.91 -13.83 31.68
C LEU A 538 -29.55 -12.52 31.21
N GLN A 539 -28.88 -11.88 30.27
CA GLN A 539 -29.29 -10.60 29.70
C GLN A 539 -29.82 -10.78 28.27
N PRO A 540 -30.66 -9.85 27.78
CA PRO A 540 -31.09 -9.83 26.38
C PRO A 540 -29.88 -9.67 25.45
N SER A 541 -30.01 -10.21 24.24
CA SER A 541 -28.95 -10.14 23.22
C SER A 541 -29.07 -8.91 22.32
N LEU A 542 -30.25 -8.31 22.18
CA LEU A 542 -30.40 -7.07 21.42
C LEU A 542 -31.11 -6.01 22.26
N THR A 543 -30.37 -4.97 22.65
CA THR A 543 -30.90 -3.84 23.40
C THR A 543 -31.09 -2.64 22.47
N LEU A 544 -32.28 -2.07 22.43
CA LEU A 544 -32.67 -0.93 21.59
C LEU A 544 -32.95 0.28 22.49
N TRP A 545 -32.09 1.31 22.39
CA TRP A 545 -32.23 2.56 23.11
C TRP A 545 -33.05 3.56 22.30
N ALA A 546 -34.28 3.84 22.74
CA ALA A 546 -35.17 4.79 22.08
C ALA A 546 -34.96 6.21 22.60
N SER A 547 -34.71 7.16 21.70
CA SER A 547 -34.66 8.59 22.00
C SER A 547 -35.64 9.35 21.11
N GLU A 548 -36.68 9.92 21.71
CA GLU A 548 -37.74 10.66 21.02
C GLU A 548 -37.67 12.15 21.33
N SER A 549 -38.27 12.96 20.47
CA SER A 549 -38.40 14.39 20.72
C SER A 549 -39.72 14.71 21.42
N GLU A 550 -39.65 15.51 22.49
CA GLU A 550 -40.83 16.05 23.17
C GLU A 550 -41.43 17.28 22.45
N ASN A 551 -40.71 17.86 21.48
CA ASN A 551 -41.15 19.05 20.78
C ASN A 551 -42.09 18.69 19.63
N THR A 552 -43.20 19.42 19.47
CA THR A 552 -44.09 19.31 18.31
C THR A 552 -43.91 20.47 17.33
N ASP A 553 -44.09 20.20 16.04
CA ASP A 553 -44.21 21.20 14.99
C ASP A 553 -45.53 21.98 15.11
N LYS A 554 -45.72 22.97 14.21
CA LYS A 554 -46.92 23.82 14.17
C LYS A 554 -48.21 23.06 13.81
N SER A 555 -48.09 21.84 13.29
CA SER A 555 -49.18 20.96 12.88
C SER A 555 -49.51 19.91 13.96
N GLY A 556 -48.80 19.91 15.10
CA GLY A 556 -48.98 18.96 16.19
C GLY A 556 -48.23 17.64 16.03
N ASN A 557 -47.38 17.50 15.01
CA ASN A 557 -46.52 16.32 14.82
C ASN A 557 -45.23 16.48 15.61
N ARG A 558 -44.61 15.39 16.07
CA ARG A 558 -43.31 15.47 16.76
C ARG A 558 -42.23 15.96 15.80
N LYS A 559 -41.43 16.93 16.24
CA LYS A 559 -40.30 17.50 15.50
C LYS A 559 -39.05 16.70 15.81
N GLY A 560 -38.41 16.11 14.80
CA GLY A 560 -37.22 15.29 14.98
C GLY A 560 -36.06 16.01 15.69
N LEU A 561 -35.21 15.23 16.37
CA LEU A 561 -34.01 15.72 17.05
C LEU A 561 -32.98 16.23 16.03
N ALA A 562 -32.24 17.28 16.40
CA ALA A 562 -31.12 17.76 15.60
C ALA A 562 -29.99 16.70 15.61
N LYS A 563 -29.53 16.30 14.41
CA LYS A 563 -28.56 15.21 14.22
C LYS A 563 -27.30 15.35 15.09
N GLY A 564 -26.77 16.57 15.24
CA GLY A 564 -25.57 16.83 16.05
C GLY A 564 -25.76 16.53 17.55
N ASN A 565 -26.87 16.98 18.14
CA ASN A 565 -27.16 16.74 19.56
C ASN A 565 -27.42 15.26 19.83
N ALA A 566 -28.25 14.62 18.97
CA ALA A 566 -28.53 13.19 19.07
C ALA A 566 -27.25 12.33 19.00
N THR A 567 -26.27 12.73 18.18
CA THR A 567 -24.98 12.04 18.08
C THR A 567 -24.19 12.12 19.40
N LEU A 568 -24.13 13.30 20.03
CA LEU A 568 -23.39 13.50 21.28
C LEU A 568 -24.05 12.76 22.46
N ASP A 569 -25.38 12.83 22.57
CA ASP A 569 -26.13 12.19 23.66
C ASP A 569 -25.93 10.67 23.63
N VAL A 570 -26.12 10.04 22.46
CA VAL A 570 -25.97 8.58 22.33
C VAL A 570 -24.51 8.15 22.47
N ALA A 571 -23.54 8.94 22.00
CA ALA A 571 -22.11 8.64 22.21
C ALA A 571 -21.75 8.65 23.71
N SER A 572 -22.28 9.61 24.47
CA SER A 572 -22.08 9.71 25.92
C SER A 572 -22.73 8.56 26.68
N THR A 573 -23.95 8.16 26.31
CA THR A 573 -24.63 7.00 26.90
C THR A 573 -23.91 5.69 26.57
N CYS A 574 -23.49 5.51 25.32
CA CYS A 574 -22.70 4.35 24.88
C CYS A 574 -21.42 4.20 25.73
N ALA A 575 -20.65 5.29 25.89
CA ALA A 575 -19.44 5.27 26.69
C ALA A 575 -19.72 5.01 28.19
N SER A 576 -20.85 5.49 28.71
CA SER A 576 -21.28 5.24 30.10
C SER A 576 -21.60 3.77 30.34
N GLU A 577 -22.32 3.14 29.40
CA GLU A 577 -22.66 1.71 29.52
C GLU A 577 -21.41 0.84 29.43
N ILE A 578 -20.48 1.16 28.52
CA ILE A 578 -19.20 0.45 28.43
C ILE A 578 -18.40 0.59 29.74
N ALA A 579 -18.34 1.79 30.33
CA ALA A 579 -17.67 2.00 31.62
C ALA A 579 -18.30 1.15 32.74
N ARG A 580 -19.63 1.08 32.77
CA ARG A 580 -20.38 0.26 33.73
C ARG A 580 -20.07 -1.23 33.55
N LEU A 581 -20.13 -1.74 32.32
CA LEU A 581 -19.86 -3.14 32.00
C LEU A 581 -18.43 -3.55 32.33
N LEU A 582 -17.44 -2.73 31.97
CA LEU A 582 -16.04 -3.00 32.28
C LEU A 582 -15.75 -2.95 33.79
N THR A 583 -16.38 -2.02 34.52
CA THR A 583 -16.27 -1.96 35.99
C THR A 583 -16.85 -3.23 36.64
N LEU A 584 -18.00 -3.71 36.15
CA LEU A 584 -18.58 -4.98 36.61
C LEU A 584 -17.75 -6.20 36.18
N GLY A 585 -17.10 -6.14 35.00
CA GLY A 585 -16.16 -7.16 34.53
C GLY A 585 -14.97 -7.32 35.48
N GLN A 586 -14.38 -6.22 35.96
CA GLN A 586 -13.32 -6.25 36.98
C GLN A 586 -13.77 -6.91 38.30
N GLN A 587 -15.06 -6.82 38.62
CA GLN A 587 -15.66 -7.45 39.80
C GLN A 587 -16.13 -8.89 39.53
N SER A 588 -15.92 -9.42 38.31
CA SER A 588 -16.48 -10.70 37.84
C SER A 588 -18.00 -10.77 37.96
N LEU A 589 -18.70 -9.65 37.78
CA LEU A 589 -20.15 -9.54 37.81
C LEU A 589 -20.77 -9.37 36.41
N ALA A 590 -19.97 -9.08 35.38
CA ALA A 590 -20.41 -9.01 33.98
C ALA A 590 -19.44 -9.79 33.09
N GLY A 591 -19.97 -10.60 32.18
CA GLY A 591 -19.16 -11.50 31.37
C GLY A 591 -19.94 -12.62 30.70
N PHE A 592 -19.22 -13.64 30.26
CA PHE A 592 -19.76 -14.78 29.52
C PHE A 592 -19.84 -15.98 30.46
N ALA A 593 -21.05 -16.37 30.87
CA ALA A 593 -21.29 -17.44 31.84
C ALA A 593 -21.65 -18.76 31.15
N LEU A 594 -21.32 -19.92 31.75
CA LEU A 594 -21.80 -21.21 31.24
C LEU A 594 -23.32 -21.34 31.48
N GLU A 595 -24.03 -21.93 30.53
CA GLU A 595 -25.48 -22.16 30.68
C GLU A 595 -25.80 -23.10 31.86
N THR A 596 -24.88 -24.03 32.16
CA THR A 596 -25.00 -25.00 33.25
C THR A 596 -24.58 -24.45 34.62
N ASP A 597 -23.79 -23.37 34.64
CA ASP A 597 -23.25 -22.76 35.85
C ASP A 597 -23.04 -21.25 35.62
N LEU A 598 -23.97 -20.46 36.15
CA LEU A 598 -23.94 -18.99 35.99
C LEU A 598 -22.85 -18.31 36.84
N ASP A 599 -22.25 -19.02 37.79
CA ASP A 599 -21.16 -18.52 38.63
C ASP A 599 -19.79 -18.66 37.93
N ASP A 600 -19.65 -19.59 36.97
CA ASP A 600 -18.48 -19.65 36.06
C ASP A 600 -18.61 -18.59 34.96
N ILE A 601 -18.15 -17.39 35.28
CA ILE A 601 -18.15 -16.23 34.39
C ILE A 601 -16.74 -15.90 33.90
N ALA A 602 -16.58 -15.83 32.58
CA ALA A 602 -15.40 -15.23 31.96
C ALA A 602 -15.66 -13.71 31.90
N PRO A 603 -14.94 -12.89 32.68
CA PRO A 603 -15.25 -11.47 32.80
C PRO A 603 -15.07 -10.74 31.47
N VAL A 604 -15.90 -9.72 31.24
CA VAL A 604 -15.77 -8.85 30.07
C VAL A 604 -14.52 -7.97 30.18
N GLU A 605 -13.73 -7.93 29.12
CA GLU A 605 -12.53 -7.08 29.01
C GLU A 605 -12.69 -6.05 27.87
N PRO A 606 -11.88 -4.97 27.84
CA PRO A 606 -11.98 -3.96 26.77
C PRO A 606 -11.85 -4.55 25.36
N LYS A 607 -11.00 -5.57 25.18
CA LYS A 607 -10.78 -6.27 23.89
C LYS A 607 -12.02 -6.96 23.31
N ASP A 608 -13.01 -7.24 24.16
CA ASP A 608 -14.25 -7.96 23.83
C ASP A 608 -15.33 -7.04 23.25
N ILE A 609 -15.11 -5.72 23.31
CA ILE A 609 -16.08 -4.70 22.92
C ILE A 609 -15.67 -4.05 21.59
N ALA A 610 -16.59 -4.06 20.64
CA ALA A 610 -16.48 -3.29 19.41
C ALA A 610 -17.61 -2.26 19.27
N ILE A 611 -17.28 -1.08 18.75
CA ILE A 611 -18.24 -0.02 18.45
C ILE A 611 -18.23 0.23 16.95
N LEU A 612 -19.37 -0.02 16.32
CA LEU A 612 -19.56 0.13 14.88
C LEU A 612 -20.09 1.52 14.55
N VAL A 613 -19.39 2.20 13.65
CA VAL A 613 -19.73 3.55 13.18
C VAL A 613 -19.76 3.61 11.65
N ASN A 614 -20.41 4.61 11.08
CA ASN A 614 -20.47 4.78 9.62
C ASN A 614 -19.34 5.66 9.07
N ASN A 615 -18.87 6.64 9.85
CA ASN A 615 -17.89 7.62 9.39
C ASN A 615 -16.93 8.09 10.52
N ARG A 616 -15.90 8.87 10.13
CA ARG A 616 -14.89 9.39 11.07
C ARG A 616 -15.45 10.35 12.12
N LYS A 617 -16.50 11.12 11.82
CA LYS A 617 -17.11 12.06 12.77
C LYS A 617 -17.80 11.32 13.92
N GLU A 618 -18.52 10.25 13.59
CA GLU A 618 -19.12 9.34 14.56
C GLU A 618 -18.05 8.63 15.41
N ALA A 619 -16.96 8.17 14.79
CA ALA A 619 -15.83 7.59 15.51
C ALA A 619 -15.23 8.57 16.52
N ALA A 620 -14.99 9.82 16.12
CA ALA A 620 -14.43 10.86 16.97
C ALA A 620 -15.33 11.15 18.18
N ALA A 621 -16.65 11.30 17.97
CA ALA A 621 -17.61 11.55 19.04
C ALA A 621 -17.61 10.44 20.12
N VAL A 622 -17.59 9.17 19.68
CA VAL A 622 -17.53 8.02 20.60
C VAL A 622 -16.19 7.96 21.33
N ARG A 623 -15.07 8.15 20.62
CA ARG A 623 -13.72 8.11 21.22
C ARG A 623 -13.52 9.20 22.27
N GLU A 624 -14.01 10.40 21.99
CA GLU A 624 -13.99 11.50 22.96
C GLU A 624 -14.79 11.13 24.22
N ALA A 625 -16.01 10.60 24.05
CA ALA A 625 -16.86 10.18 25.16
C ALA A 625 -16.25 9.02 25.99
N LEU A 626 -15.55 8.08 25.34
CA LEU A 626 -14.80 7.00 26.02
C LEU A 626 -13.60 7.55 26.80
N GLY A 627 -12.83 8.45 26.17
CA GLY A 627 -11.66 9.09 26.78
C GLY A 627 -12.03 9.89 28.03
N GLN A 628 -13.16 10.61 28.00
CA GLN A 628 -13.72 11.31 29.16
C GLN A 628 -14.04 10.38 30.34
N ARG A 629 -14.23 9.07 30.10
CA ARG A 629 -14.50 8.05 31.14
C ARG A 629 -13.29 7.18 31.47
N GLY A 630 -12.10 7.53 30.97
CA GLY A 630 -10.86 6.77 31.20
C GLY A 630 -10.75 5.47 30.41
N ILE A 631 -11.61 5.25 29.41
CA ILE A 631 -11.56 4.06 28.56
C ILE A 631 -10.67 4.32 27.35
N LYS A 632 -9.60 3.54 27.23
CA LYS A 632 -8.73 3.55 26.05
C LYS A 632 -9.42 2.85 24.88
N SER A 633 -9.32 3.44 23.69
CA SER A 633 -9.91 2.90 22.47
C SER A 633 -9.03 3.12 21.24
N VAL A 634 -9.12 2.20 20.29
CA VAL A 634 -8.42 2.25 19.00
C VAL A 634 -9.42 2.37 17.86
N TYR A 635 -9.14 3.23 16.87
CA TYR A 635 -9.91 3.30 15.64
C TYR A 635 -9.28 2.39 14.59
N LEU A 636 -9.83 1.19 14.34
CA LEU A 636 -9.25 0.23 13.38
C LEU A 636 -9.46 0.65 11.91
N SER A 637 -10.37 1.61 11.69
CA SER A 637 -10.60 2.24 10.40
C SER A 637 -9.76 3.48 10.18
N ASP A 638 -8.84 3.79 11.09
CA ASP A 638 -7.91 4.89 10.89
C ASP A 638 -7.00 4.61 9.69
N ARG A 639 -6.87 5.63 8.85
CA ARG A 639 -5.95 5.69 7.72
C ARG A 639 -4.87 6.74 7.97
N ASP A 640 -4.89 7.39 9.13
CA ASP A 640 -3.97 8.47 9.44
C ASP A 640 -2.54 7.90 9.45
N SER A 641 -1.79 8.27 8.42
CA SER A 641 -0.39 7.94 8.28
C SER A 641 0.37 8.48 9.48
N VAL A 642 1.39 7.75 9.95
CA VAL A 642 2.29 8.27 10.99
C VAL A 642 2.97 9.57 10.54
N LEU A 643 3.02 9.84 9.22
CA LEU A 643 3.49 11.09 8.64
C LEU A 643 2.57 12.29 8.89
N ALA A 644 1.26 12.08 9.08
CA ALA A 644 0.31 13.14 9.42
C ALA A 644 0.33 13.50 10.92
N SER A 645 1.04 12.72 11.74
CA SER A 645 1.17 12.97 13.18
C SER A 645 1.89 14.30 13.46
N PRO A 646 1.62 14.96 14.61
CA PRO A 646 2.41 16.11 15.02
C PRO A 646 3.89 15.75 15.26
N GLU A 647 4.17 14.50 15.65
CA GLU A 647 5.52 13.97 15.88
C GLU A 647 6.38 14.01 14.62
N SER A 648 5.81 13.81 13.42
CA SER A 648 6.57 13.84 12.16
C SER A 648 7.24 15.20 11.92
N LYS A 649 6.55 16.29 12.26
CA LYS A 649 7.07 17.67 12.19
C LYS A 649 8.16 17.91 13.22
N GLU A 650 8.02 17.32 14.41
CA GLU A 650 9.06 17.37 15.44
C GLU A 650 10.31 16.60 15.01
N VAL A 651 10.16 15.39 14.43
CA VAL A 651 11.29 14.61 13.89
C VAL A 651 11.99 15.36 12.77
N LEU A 652 11.27 15.99 11.84
CA LEU A 652 11.90 16.82 10.81
C LEU A 652 12.73 17.97 11.42
N CYS A 653 12.25 18.58 12.51
CA CYS A 653 12.98 19.60 13.24
C CYS A 653 14.30 19.04 13.82
N TRP A 654 14.26 17.83 14.38
CA TRP A 654 15.45 17.15 14.90
C TRP A 654 16.44 16.82 13.78
N LEU A 655 15.99 16.24 12.66
CA LEU A 655 16.85 15.89 11.53
C LEU A 655 17.60 17.10 10.98
N LYS A 656 16.93 18.26 10.86
CA LYS A 656 17.60 19.52 10.46
C LYS A 656 18.69 19.93 11.43
N ALA A 657 18.44 19.77 12.74
CA ALA A 657 19.43 20.08 13.76
C ALA A 657 20.62 19.10 13.76
N PHE A 658 20.40 17.82 13.44
CA PHE A 658 21.48 16.84 13.31
C PHE A 658 22.30 17.02 12.02
N ALA A 659 21.66 17.41 10.92
CA ALA A 659 22.34 17.69 9.66
C ALA A 659 23.17 18.98 9.74
N GLU A 660 22.68 20.00 10.47
CA GLU A 660 23.34 21.31 10.60
C GLU A 660 23.51 21.72 12.08
N PRO A 661 24.35 21.00 12.85
CA PRO A 661 24.44 21.19 14.32
C PRO A 661 24.98 22.56 14.72
N ARG A 662 25.71 23.23 13.83
CA ARG A 662 26.25 24.58 14.06
C ARG A 662 25.21 25.68 13.86
N GLN A 663 24.07 25.39 13.23
CA GLN A 663 23.00 26.37 13.06
C GLN A 663 22.12 26.42 14.31
N LEU A 664 22.43 27.36 15.20
CA LEU A 664 21.81 27.50 16.52
C LEU A 664 20.28 27.53 16.50
N ALA A 665 19.68 28.07 15.43
CA ALA A 665 18.23 28.11 15.27
C ALA A 665 17.62 26.70 15.23
N TYR A 666 18.26 25.75 14.56
CA TYR A 666 17.76 24.38 14.45
C TYR A 666 17.95 23.59 15.74
N ALA A 667 19.14 23.67 16.37
CA ALA A 667 19.37 23.01 17.66
C ALA A 667 18.38 23.50 18.73
N ARG A 668 18.12 24.82 18.82
CA ARG A 668 17.13 25.39 19.74
C ARG A 668 15.70 24.95 19.41
N ALA A 669 15.33 24.93 18.14
CA ALA A 669 14.01 24.48 17.71
C ALA A 669 13.78 23.00 18.03
N ALA A 670 14.81 22.16 17.82
CA ALA A 670 14.78 20.75 18.18
C ALA A 670 14.58 20.58 19.68
N LEU A 671 15.39 21.25 20.52
CA LEU A 671 15.30 21.21 21.99
C LEU A 671 13.97 21.74 22.54
N ALA A 672 13.31 22.66 21.83
CA ALA A 672 12.01 23.21 22.22
C ALA A 672 10.81 22.33 21.84
N THR A 673 11.02 21.19 21.18
CA THR A 673 9.91 20.31 20.77
C THR A 673 9.12 19.75 21.96
N PRO A 674 7.77 19.69 21.88
CA PRO A 674 6.93 19.18 22.96
C PRO A 674 7.26 17.76 23.43
N THR A 675 7.78 16.90 22.55
CA THR A 675 8.16 15.53 22.89
C THR A 675 9.38 15.45 23.81
N LEU A 676 10.37 16.33 23.61
CA LEU A 676 11.51 16.43 24.52
C LEU A 676 11.11 16.94 25.90
N GLY A 677 10.00 17.67 26.01
CA GLY A 677 9.41 18.05 27.29
C GLY A 677 10.38 18.76 28.25
N LEU A 678 11.33 19.52 27.71
CA LEU A 678 12.34 20.22 28.50
C LEU A 678 11.73 21.44 29.21
N PRO A 679 12.12 21.72 30.46
CA PRO A 679 11.56 22.84 31.20
C PRO A 679 12.01 24.18 30.60
N TRP A 680 11.15 25.20 30.67
CA TRP A 680 11.45 26.56 30.20
C TRP A 680 12.76 27.13 30.75
N VAL A 681 13.11 26.79 32.00
CA VAL A 681 14.37 27.20 32.65
C VAL A 681 15.59 26.67 31.90
N TYR A 682 15.53 25.43 31.39
CA TYR A 682 16.62 24.86 30.60
C TYR A 682 16.75 25.58 29.25
N LEU A 683 15.62 25.87 28.59
CA LEU A 683 15.63 26.62 27.32
C LEU A 683 16.15 28.06 27.50
N ASP A 684 15.82 28.73 28.60
CA ASP A 684 16.32 30.06 28.94
C ASP A 684 17.84 30.06 29.23
N GLN A 685 18.35 28.99 29.85
CA GLN A 685 19.81 28.81 30.05
C GLN A 685 20.58 28.74 28.72
N LEU A 686 20.01 28.17 27.66
CA LEU A 686 20.64 28.12 26.33
C LEU A 686 20.73 29.50 25.64
N LEU A 687 20.00 30.50 26.15
CA LEU A 687 20.07 31.89 25.68
C LEU A 687 21.03 32.74 26.51
N THR A 688 21.23 32.39 27.78
CA THR A 688 21.94 33.22 28.76
C THR A 688 23.31 32.67 29.17
N ASN A 689 23.59 31.39 28.91
CA ASN A 689 24.83 30.71 29.30
C ASN A 689 25.53 30.06 28.08
N GLU A 690 26.63 30.67 27.63
CA GLU A 690 27.41 30.21 26.48
C GLU A 690 27.99 28.80 26.67
N MET A 691 28.47 28.45 27.88
CA MET A 691 29.03 27.13 28.15
C MET A 691 27.97 26.02 28.08
N ALA A 692 26.72 26.32 28.49
CA ALA A 692 25.62 25.37 28.37
C ALA A 692 25.24 25.16 26.90
N LEU A 693 25.26 26.23 26.10
CA LEU A 693 25.00 26.16 24.68
C LEU A 693 26.09 25.36 23.93
N GLU A 694 27.36 25.61 24.23
CA GLU A 694 28.50 24.92 23.61
C GLU A 694 28.44 23.40 23.83
N ARG A 695 28.09 22.96 25.05
CA ARG A 695 27.89 21.53 25.35
C ARG A 695 26.79 20.88 24.51
N GLU A 696 25.67 21.58 24.28
CA GLU A 696 24.62 21.04 23.43
C GLU A 696 25.06 21.01 21.96
N ILE A 697 25.83 21.99 21.48
CA ILE A 697 26.39 21.95 20.12
C ILE A 697 27.32 20.74 19.95
N GLU A 698 28.22 20.50 20.91
CA GLU A 698 29.10 19.31 20.90
C GLU A 698 28.31 18.01 20.88
N ARG A 699 27.23 17.93 21.68
CA ARG A 699 26.33 16.78 21.68
C ARG A 699 25.66 16.56 20.32
N PHE A 700 25.17 17.61 19.68
CA PHE A 700 24.58 17.54 18.35
C PHE A 700 25.60 17.21 17.25
N MET A 701 26.84 17.67 17.36
CA MET A 701 27.94 17.20 16.50
C MET A 701 28.22 15.70 16.69
N GLY A 702 28.13 15.19 17.91
CA GLY A 702 28.20 13.76 18.20
C GLY A 702 27.09 12.97 17.50
N TYR A 703 25.85 13.48 17.49
CA TYR A 703 24.75 12.85 16.74
C TYR A 703 24.98 12.87 15.23
N GLN A 704 25.51 13.96 14.67
CA GLN A 704 25.87 14.02 13.25
C GLN A 704 26.89 12.93 12.90
N GLN A 705 27.96 12.81 13.69
CA GLN A 705 28.99 11.79 13.48
C GLN A 705 28.43 10.37 13.61
N GLN A 706 27.50 10.14 14.55
CA GLN A 706 26.83 8.86 14.69
C GLN A 706 25.93 8.56 13.48
N TRP A 707 25.22 9.54 12.93
CA TRP A 707 24.45 9.37 11.71
C TRP A 707 25.38 8.96 10.56
N GLN A 708 26.47 9.69 10.34
CA GLN A 708 27.44 9.40 9.27
C GLN A 708 28.06 8.00 9.36
N SER A 709 28.32 7.51 10.57
CA SER A 709 29.02 6.23 10.79
C SER A 709 28.10 5.03 10.99
N GLN A 710 26.88 5.22 11.51
CA GLN A 710 25.98 4.12 11.91
C GLN A 710 24.57 4.23 11.31
N GLY A 711 24.18 5.38 10.76
CA GLY A 711 22.85 5.63 10.20
C GLY A 711 21.91 6.43 11.11
N VAL A 712 20.75 6.79 10.56
CA VAL A 712 19.77 7.70 11.20
C VAL A 712 19.08 7.06 12.40
N LEU A 713 18.76 5.76 12.35
CA LEU A 713 18.03 5.08 13.43
C LEU A 713 18.85 4.95 14.73
N PRO A 714 20.12 4.51 14.72
CA PRO A 714 20.96 4.51 15.92
C PRO A 714 21.12 5.90 16.54
N MET A 715 21.30 6.93 15.71
CA MET A 715 21.40 8.32 16.14
C MET A 715 20.11 8.79 16.83
N LEU A 716 18.94 8.58 16.20
CA LEU A 716 17.64 8.96 16.79
C LEU A 716 17.37 8.21 18.10
N ARG A 717 17.68 6.91 18.17
CA ARG A 717 17.55 6.13 19.41
C ARG A 717 18.43 6.69 20.52
N SER A 718 19.68 7.03 20.20
CA SER A 718 20.61 7.62 21.16
C SER A 718 20.05 8.94 21.69
N PHE A 719 19.64 9.84 20.80
CA PHE A 719 18.99 11.11 21.15
C PHE A 719 17.76 10.92 22.06
N LEU A 720 16.86 9.99 21.75
CA LEU A 720 15.67 9.73 22.58
C LEU A 720 16.03 9.25 23.99
N MET A 721 17.04 8.39 24.13
CA MET A 721 17.51 7.88 25.42
C MET A 721 18.23 8.97 26.23
N ASP A 722 19.04 9.76 25.56
CA ASP A 722 19.83 10.86 26.08
C ASP A 722 19.00 11.97 26.74
N PHE A 723 17.76 12.15 26.26
CA PHE A 723 16.77 13.08 26.83
C PHE A 723 15.66 12.37 27.64
N ASN A 724 15.80 11.06 27.89
CA ASN A 724 14.85 10.21 28.61
C ASN A 724 13.40 10.34 28.09
N VAL A 725 13.25 10.44 26.77
CA VAL A 725 11.96 10.61 26.11
C VAL A 725 11.03 9.42 26.34
N PRO A 726 11.47 8.14 26.15
CA PRO A 726 10.58 7.00 26.36
C PRO A 726 10.03 6.92 27.79
N GLY A 727 10.89 7.10 28.80
CA GLY A 727 10.47 7.09 30.20
C GLY A 727 9.44 8.18 30.52
N ARG A 728 9.62 9.39 29.97
CA ARG A 728 8.68 10.51 30.15
C ARG A 728 7.34 10.27 29.45
N LEU A 729 7.36 9.81 28.20
CA LEU A 729 6.13 9.57 27.42
C LEU A 729 5.30 8.44 28.03
N LEU A 730 5.91 7.33 28.45
CA LEU A 730 5.19 6.19 29.04
C LEU A 730 4.55 6.50 30.39
N GLN A 731 5.06 7.48 31.15
CA GLN A 731 4.45 7.93 32.41
C GLN A 731 3.24 8.86 32.21
N ARG A 732 3.04 9.41 31.01
CA ARG A 732 1.94 10.34 30.73
C ARG A 732 0.64 9.57 30.51
N ALA A 733 -0.36 9.84 31.36
CA ALA A 733 -1.70 9.32 31.16
C ALA A 733 -2.30 9.88 29.86
N GLY A 734 -2.81 8.97 29.00
CA GLY A 734 -3.48 9.33 27.75
C GLY A 734 -2.54 9.59 26.56
N GLY A 735 -2.26 8.55 25.77
CA GLY A 735 -1.65 8.67 24.43
C GLY A 735 -0.12 8.66 24.35
N GLY A 736 0.62 8.62 25.47
CA GLY A 736 2.09 8.66 25.45
C GLY A 736 2.77 7.49 24.73
N GLU A 737 2.24 6.27 24.89
CA GLU A 737 2.71 5.06 24.19
C GLU A 737 2.56 5.18 22.67
N ARG A 738 1.45 5.77 22.22
CA ARG A 738 1.20 5.99 20.79
C ARG A 738 2.22 6.94 20.19
N ARG A 739 2.46 8.09 20.83
CA ARG A 739 3.47 9.06 20.38
C ARG A 739 4.87 8.44 20.29
N LEU A 740 5.28 7.68 21.31
CA LEU A 740 6.58 7.02 21.31
C LEU A 740 6.73 6.06 20.13
N THR A 741 5.68 5.30 19.84
CA THR A 741 5.70 4.30 18.80
C THR A 741 5.62 4.91 17.41
N ASP A 742 4.84 5.99 17.24
CA ASP A 742 4.82 6.80 16.02
C ASP A 742 6.24 7.34 15.71
N ILE A 743 6.97 7.83 16.72
CA ILE A 743 8.36 8.30 16.54
C ILE A 743 9.30 7.16 16.13
N LEU A 744 9.22 6.00 16.79
CA LEU A 744 10.05 4.85 16.46
C LEU A 744 9.77 4.34 15.04
N HIS A 745 8.50 4.33 14.62
CA HIS A 745 8.12 3.98 13.26
C HIS A 745 8.65 4.99 12.24
N ILE A 746 8.58 6.29 12.52
CA ILE A 746 9.22 7.30 11.65
C ILE A 746 10.71 7.03 11.54
N ALA A 747 11.39 6.68 12.64
CA ALA A 747 12.81 6.37 12.62
C ALA A 747 13.14 5.12 11.77
N GLU A 748 12.27 4.11 11.76
CA GLU A 748 12.39 2.92 10.90
C GLU A 748 12.17 3.25 9.43
N LEU A 749 11.15 4.06 9.10
CA LEU A 749 10.90 4.53 7.74
C LEU A 749 12.09 5.35 7.21
N LEU A 750 12.60 6.28 8.03
CA LEU A 750 13.79 7.07 7.68
C LEU A 750 15.03 6.19 7.43
N GLN A 751 15.17 5.09 8.17
CA GLN A 751 16.27 4.15 7.97
C GLN A 751 16.11 3.40 6.65
N GLN A 752 14.90 2.99 6.29
CA GLN A 752 14.62 2.37 4.98
C GLN A 752 14.91 3.36 3.84
N ASP A 753 14.40 4.58 3.94
CA ASP A 753 14.61 5.63 2.93
C ASP A 753 16.11 5.99 2.80
N SER A 754 16.87 5.98 3.91
CA SER A 754 18.31 6.29 3.88
C SER A 754 19.16 5.28 3.10
N LEU A 755 18.67 4.07 2.83
CA LEU A 755 19.40 3.09 2.01
C LEU A 755 19.40 3.45 0.52
N GLN A 756 18.51 4.35 0.09
CA GLN A 756 18.35 4.77 -1.30
C GLN A 756 18.86 6.19 -1.55
N LEU A 757 19.36 6.87 -0.51
CA LEU A 757 19.69 8.29 -0.54
C LEU A 757 21.11 8.52 -0.02
N ASP A 758 21.89 9.29 -0.77
CA ASP A 758 23.25 9.64 -0.40
C ASP A 758 23.26 10.91 0.48
N GLY A 759 23.63 10.75 1.76
CA GLY A 759 23.87 11.84 2.69
C GLY A 759 22.64 12.32 3.49
N GLU A 760 22.90 13.08 4.56
CA GLU A 760 21.90 13.50 5.55
C GLU A 760 20.91 14.51 4.98
N HIS A 761 21.38 15.44 4.16
CA HIS A 761 20.55 16.47 3.53
C HIS A 761 19.57 15.88 2.52
N ALA A 762 19.95 14.82 1.81
CA ALA A 762 19.07 14.11 0.88
C ALA A 762 17.88 13.51 1.65
N LEU A 763 18.14 12.86 2.80
CA LEU A 763 17.09 12.31 3.65
C LEU A 763 16.19 13.41 4.24
N VAL A 764 16.74 14.54 4.69
CA VAL A 764 15.95 15.69 5.19
C VAL A 764 15.04 16.24 4.09
N HIS A 765 15.55 16.40 2.87
CA HIS A 765 14.77 16.90 1.73
C HIS A 765 13.68 15.90 1.33
N HIS A 766 14.03 14.62 1.22
CA HIS A 766 13.09 13.55 0.91
C HIS A 766 11.97 13.47 1.95
N PHE A 767 12.30 13.46 3.24
CA PHE A 767 11.30 13.46 4.30
C PHE A 767 10.44 14.72 4.27
N THR A 768 11.00 15.90 3.96
CA THR A 768 10.23 17.13 3.78
C THR A 768 9.23 17.01 2.61
N ALA A 769 9.64 16.41 1.49
CA ALA A 769 8.77 16.18 0.34
C ALA A 769 7.65 15.20 0.68
N ILE A 770 7.97 14.08 1.35
CA ILE A 770 6.99 13.11 1.84
C ILE A 770 5.97 13.79 2.78
N LEU A 771 6.41 14.59 3.75
CA LEU A 771 5.49 15.27 4.67
C LEU A 771 4.57 16.29 3.99
N ARG A 772 4.95 16.81 2.81
CA ARG A 772 4.06 17.66 2.00
C ARG A 772 3.05 16.86 1.20
N ALA A 773 3.42 15.65 0.78
CA ALA A 773 2.57 14.73 0.02
C ALA A 773 1.64 13.89 0.92
N ALA A 774 1.98 13.70 2.20
CA ALA A 774 1.27 12.82 3.14
C ALA A 774 -0.18 13.21 3.48
N ASP A 775 -0.69 14.33 2.95
CA ASP A 775 -2.13 14.64 2.97
C ASP A 775 -2.93 13.76 1.98
N GLU A 776 -2.25 12.99 1.11
CA GLU A 776 -2.83 12.06 0.14
C GLU A 776 -2.66 10.59 0.58
N GLU A 777 -3.69 9.77 0.37
CA GLU A 777 -3.99 8.52 1.09
C GLU A 777 -2.96 7.38 0.90
N ASP A 778 -1.91 7.34 1.71
CA ASP A 778 -0.96 6.22 1.73
C ASP A 778 -1.27 5.19 2.84
N GLU A 779 -1.93 4.07 2.49
CA GLU A 779 -2.34 3.00 3.43
C GLU A 779 -1.15 2.23 4.04
N HIS A 780 0.04 2.28 3.41
CA HIS A 780 1.18 1.43 3.74
C HIS A 780 2.00 1.86 4.98
N ARG A 781 1.74 3.05 5.54
CA ARG A 781 2.51 3.62 6.67
C ARG A 781 1.71 3.75 7.97
N THR A 782 0.72 2.88 8.20
CA THR A 782 -0.09 2.85 9.42
C THR A 782 0.42 1.82 10.42
N LEU A 783 1.17 2.24 11.44
CA LEU A 783 1.58 1.32 12.51
C LEU A 783 0.42 1.10 13.51
N ARG A 784 0.21 -0.16 13.90
CA ARG A 784 -0.76 -0.58 14.92
C ARG A 784 0.01 -1.11 16.13
N LEU A 785 -0.32 -0.65 17.33
CA LEU A 785 0.36 -1.11 18.53
C LEU A 785 -0.09 -2.54 18.87
N GLU A 786 0.79 -3.39 19.38
CA GLU A 786 0.38 -4.69 19.94
C GLU A 786 -0.55 -4.50 21.14
N SER A 787 -0.39 -3.42 21.90
CA SER A 787 -1.30 -3.05 23.00
C SER A 787 -2.71 -2.67 22.53
N ASP A 788 -2.89 -2.23 21.27
CA ASP A 788 -4.21 -1.91 20.71
C ASP A 788 -5.13 -3.14 20.64
N ALA A 789 -4.56 -4.36 20.58
CA ALA A 789 -5.34 -5.61 20.61
C ALA A 789 -6.15 -5.77 21.91
N GLY A 790 -5.66 -5.18 23.00
CA GLY A 790 -6.30 -5.19 24.33
C GLY A 790 -7.37 -4.12 24.54
N LEU A 791 -7.54 -3.17 23.62
CA LEU A 791 -8.41 -1.99 23.79
C LEU A 791 -9.83 -2.18 23.23
N VAL A 792 -10.73 -1.26 23.58
CA VAL A 792 -12.04 -1.14 22.93
C VAL A 792 -11.84 -0.75 21.46
N LYS A 793 -12.46 -1.49 20.55
CA LYS A 793 -12.27 -1.33 19.11
C LYS A 793 -13.39 -0.46 18.53
N VAL A 794 -13.05 0.73 18.04
CA VAL A 794 -13.96 1.54 17.23
C VAL A 794 -13.66 1.22 15.76
N ILE A 795 -14.65 0.79 15.00
CA ILE A 795 -14.45 0.32 13.63
C ILE A 795 -15.64 0.71 12.74
N THR A 796 -15.38 0.94 11.46
CA THR A 796 -16.47 1.19 10.51
C THR A 796 -17.22 -0.09 10.19
N VAL A 797 -18.52 0.00 9.89
CA VAL A 797 -19.34 -1.16 9.49
C VAL A 797 -18.68 -1.94 8.34
N HIS A 798 -18.14 -1.23 7.34
CA HIS A 798 -17.39 -1.83 6.22
C HIS A 798 -16.20 -2.68 6.67
N LYS A 799 -15.29 -2.14 7.50
CA LYS A 799 -14.13 -2.90 7.99
C LYS A 799 -14.51 -4.01 8.99
N SER A 800 -15.70 -3.96 9.58
CA SER A 800 -16.18 -5.01 10.48
C SER A 800 -16.64 -6.29 9.76
N LYS A 801 -16.89 -6.22 8.44
CA LYS A 801 -17.26 -7.39 7.63
C LYS A 801 -16.19 -8.48 7.75
N GLY A 802 -16.62 -9.74 7.79
CA GLY A 802 -15.76 -10.90 8.11
C GLY A 802 -15.42 -11.06 9.60
N LEU A 803 -15.21 -9.97 10.34
CA LEU A 803 -14.84 -9.99 11.76
C LEU A 803 -16.00 -10.38 12.69
N GLU A 804 -15.66 -10.71 13.93
CA GLU A 804 -16.59 -11.05 15.00
C GLU A 804 -16.12 -10.49 16.34
N TYR A 805 -17.08 -10.09 17.19
CA TYR A 805 -16.80 -9.53 18.51
C TYR A 805 -17.76 -10.10 19.55
N PRO A 806 -17.32 -10.36 20.79
CA PRO A 806 -18.22 -10.79 21.85
C PRO A 806 -19.41 -9.83 22.06
N LEU A 807 -19.12 -8.54 22.18
CA LEU A 807 -20.09 -7.46 22.39
C LEU A 807 -19.96 -6.37 21.33
N VAL A 808 -21.09 -5.88 20.83
CA VAL A 808 -21.13 -4.84 19.79
C VAL A 808 -22.01 -3.66 20.21
N PHE A 809 -21.54 -2.44 19.99
CA PHE A 809 -22.33 -1.23 20.12
C PHE A 809 -22.52 -0.58 18.75
N LEU A 810 -23.78 -0.33 18.37
CA LEU A 810 -24.20 0.41 17.19
C LEU A 810 -24.92 1.69 17.64
N PRO A 811 -24.19 2.72 18.12
CA PRO A 811 -24.81 3.91 18.70
C PRO A 811 -25.69 4.69 17.72
N PHE A 812 -25.44 4.64 16.41
CA PHE A 812 -26.10 5.50 15.43
C PHE A 812 -27.00 4.71 14.47
N GLY A 813 -27.92 3.89 15.01
CA GLY A 813 -28.74 2.94 14.24
C GLY A 813 -29.76 3.57 13.28
N THR A 814 -30.18 4.81 13.50
CA THR A 814 -31.09 5.56 12.61
C THR A 814 -30.42 6.67 11.80
N ALA A 815 -29.08 6.78 11.88
CA ALA A 815 -28.35 7.77 11.09
C ALA A 815 -28.33 7.37 9.61
N TYR A 816 -28.62 8.32 8.73
CA TYR A 816 -28.55 8.15 7.28
C TYR A 816 -28.15 9.47 6.59
N ARG A 817 -27.90 9.40 5.27
CA ARG A 817 -27.64 10.55 4.40
C ARG A 817 -28.37 10.31 3.08
N ALA A 818 -29.48 11.01 2.84
CA ALA A 818 -30.23 10.90 1.60
C ALA A 818 -29.49 11.50 0.40
N GLU A 819 -29.81 10.97 -0.79
CA GLU A 819 -29.51 11.61 -2.07
C GLU A 819 -30.30 12.93 -2.21
N ASN A 820 -29.78 13.87 -3.00
CA ASN A 820 -30.37 15.19 -3.15
C ASN A 820 -30.27 15.74 -4.57
N GLU A 821 -31.23 16.57 -4.94
CA GLU A 821 -31.34 17.22 -6.26
C GLU A 821 -30.18 18.19 -6.58
N LYS A 822 -29.32 18.53 -5.60
CA LYS A 822 -28.17 19.43 -5.82
C LYS A 822 -26.90 18.70 -6.22
N GLN A 823 -26.95 17.37 -6.37
CA GLN A 823 -25.84 16.60 -6.89
C GLN A 823 -25.76 16.77 -8.40
N ALA A 824 -24.54 16.94 -8.93
CA ALA A 824 -24.30 17.09 -10.37
C ALA A 824 -24.80 15.88 -11.18
N PHE A 825 -24.82 14.69 -10.57
CA PHE A 825 -25.37 13.48 -11.15
C PHE A 825 -25.83 12.49 -10.07
N VAL A 826 -26.71 11.57 -10.45
CA VAL A 826 -27.10 10.39 -9.66
C VAL A 826 -26.90 9.11 -10.47
N ARG A 827 -26.80 7.98 -9.78
CA ARG A 827 -26.69 6.65 -10.38
C ARG A 827 -27.74 5.73 -9.80
N TYR A 828 -28.38 4.95 -10.67
CA TYR A 828 -29.34 3.92 -10.30
C TYR A 828 -29.51 2.96 -11.49
N HIS A 829 -30.14 1.82 -11.26
CA HIS A 829 -30.47 0.85 -12.32
C HIS A 829 -31.83 1.17 -12.94
N ASP A 830 -31.88 1.19 -14.27
CA ASP A 830 -33.11 1.41 -15.00
C ASP A 830 -34.06 0.19 -14.93
N ASN A 831 -35.22 0.26 -15.61
CA ASN A 831 -36.18 -0.85 -15.64
C ASN A 831 -35.65 -2.13 -16.33
N ASN A 832 -34.48 -2.09 -16.97
CA ASN A 832 -33.81 -3.23 -17.59
C ASN A 832 -32.61 -3.72 -16.76
N ASP A 833 -32.52 -3.30 -15.49
CA ASP A 833 -31.42 -3.60 -14.57
C ASP A 833 -30.05 -3.12 -15.12
N GLN A 834 -30.02 -2.07 -15.93
CA GLN A 834 -28.78 -1.45 -16.42
C GLN A 834 -28.43 -0.23 -15.58
N LEU A 835 -27.19 -0.17 -15.09
CA LEU A 835 -26.68 0.98 -14.36
C LEU A 835 -26.60 2.20 -15.29
N ILE A 836 -27.33 3.28 -14.96
CA ILE A 836 -27.30 4.53 -15.70
C ILE A 836 -26.75 5.68 -14.83
N THR A 837 -26.07 6.63 -15.47
CA THR A 837 -25.65 7.89 -14.83
C THR A 837 -26.49 9.03 -15.40
N VAL A 838 -27.30 9.66 -14.56
CA VAL A 838 -28.19 10.77 -14.95
C VAL A 838 -27.62 12.08 -14.44
N PHE A 839 -27.31 12.99 -15.37
CA PHE A 839 -27.00 14.39 -15.07
C PHE A 839 -28.28 15.21 -15.02
N ASP A 840 -28.28 16.30 -14.25
CA ASP A 840 -29.47 17.13 -14.00
C ASP A 840 -30.68 16.31 -13.52
N PRO A 841 -30.54 15.58 -12.38
CA PRO A 841 -31.49 14.57 -11.98
C PRO A 841 -32.88 15.16 -11.69
N THR A 842 -33.92 14.55 -12.27
CA THR A 842 -35.30 14.88 -11.91
C THR A 842 -35.61 14.36 -10.50
N PRO A 843 -36.69 14.84 -9.84
CA PRO A 843 -37.09 14.30 -8.54
C PRO A 843 -37.30 12.78 -8.54
N ASN A 844 -37.73 12.20 -9.68
CA ASN A 844 -37.87 10.75 -9.84
C ASN A 844 -36.53 10.03 -9.89
N ASP A 845 -35.51 10.60 -10.55
CA ASP A 845 -34.16 10.04 -10.61
C ASP A 845 -33.52 10.00 -9.22
N VAL A 846 -33.69 11.08 -8.44
CA VAL A 846 -33.21 11.15 -7.06
C VAL A 846 -33.92 10.12 -6.17
N GLU A 847 -35.22 9.90 -6.36
CA GLU A 847 -35.98 8.89 -5.63
C GLU A 847 -35.48 7.47 -5.90
N GLN A 848 -35.18 7.13 -7.16
CA GLN A 848 -34.61 5.82 -7.51
C GLN A 848 -33.20 5.63 -6.92
N ALA A 849 -32.34 6.65 -7.01
CA ALA A 849 -31.00 6.61 -6.42
C ALA A 849 -31.06 6.47 -4.89
N ASP A 850 -31.96 7.20 -4.21
CA ASP A 850 -32.11 7.08 -2.76
C ASP A 850 -32.65 5.70 -2.34
N LYS A 851 -33.46 5.07 -3.18
CA LYS A 851 -33.95 3.70 -2.97
C LYS A 851 -32.82 2.68 -2.99
N GLU A 852 -31.89 2.76 -3.95
CA GLU A 852 -30.72 1.88 -3.97
C GLU A 852 -29.78 2.12 -2.78
N ARG A 853 -29.54 3.40 -2.42
CA ARG A 853 -28.83 3.78 -1.20
C ARG A 853 -29.48 3.17 0.05
N LEU A 854 -30.80 3.23 0.17
CA LEU A 854 -31.53 2.61 1.28
C LEU A 854 -31.30 1.09 1.31
N GLY A 855 -31.33 0.42 0.17
CA GLY A 855 -31.02 -1.01 0.05
C GLY A 855 -29.62 -1.36 0.53
N GLU A 856 -28.62 -0.52 0.27
CA GLU A 856 -27.28 -0.66 0.84
C GLU A 856 -27.25 -0.42 2.37
N ASP A 857 -27.95 0.59 2.88
CA ASP A 857 -27.98 0.89 4.31
C ASP A 857 -28.67 -0.21 5.13
N ILE A 858 -29.67 -0.91 4.57
CA ILE A 858 -30.27 -2.10 5.17
C ILE A 858 -29.23 -3.25 5.24
N ARG A 859 -28.45 -3.45 4.17
CA ARG A 859 -27.36 -4.45 4.15
C ARG A 859 -26.26 -4.09 5.15
N LYS A 860 -25.91 -2.81 5.31
CA LYS A 860 -24.99 -2.33 6.37
C LYS A 860 -25.53 -2.65 7.77
N LEU A 861 -26.82 -2.43 8.01
CA LEU A 861 -27.45 -2.81 9.27
C LEU A 861 -27.37 -4.33 9.51
N TYR A 862 -27.63 -5.14 8.49
CA TYR A 862 -27.48 -6.60 8.58
C TYR A 862 -26.05 -7.01 8.94
N VAL A 863 -25.05 -6.43 8.27
CA VAL A 863 -23.64 -6.65 8.60
C VAL A 863 -23.35 -6.25 10.05
N ALA A 864 -23.80 -5.07 10.48
CA ALA A 864 -23.55 -4.54 11.82
C ALA A 864 -24.14 -5.44 12.92
N LEU A 865 -25.40 -5.85 12.78
CA LEU A 865 -26.09 -6.70 13.77
C LEU A 865 -25.52 -8.12 13.82
N THR A 866 -24.93 -8.62 12.72
CA THR A 866 -24.36 -9.97 12.66
C THR A 866 -22.90 -10.07 13.15
N ARG A 867 -22.29 -8.97 13.59
CA ARG A 867 -20.91 -9.00 14.13
C ARG A 867 -20.83 -9.52 15.57
N ALA A 868 -21.92 -9.40 16.33
CA ALA A 868 -21.93 -9.78 17.73
C ALA A 868 -22.06 -11.29 17.92
N ARG A 869 -21.28 -11.83 18.86
CA ARG A 869 -21.42 -13.22 19.31
C ARG A 869 -22.48 -13.35 20.40
N PHE A 870 -22.57 -12.39 21.32
CA PHE A 870 -23.45 -12.51 22.49
C PHE A 870 -24.49 -11.41 22.62
N ALA A 871 -24.12 -10.14 22.47
CA ALA A 871 -25.06 -9.03 22.61
C ALA A 871 -24.70 -7.78 21.77
N THR A 872 -25.73 -7.05 21.37
CA THR A 872 -25.66 -5.78 20.65
C THR A 872 -26.52 -4.70 21.32
N TRP A 873 -25.98 -3.49 21.44
CA TRP A 873 -26.74 -2.29 21.82
C TRP A 873 -26.90 -1.37 20.61
N VAL A 874 -28.11 -0.92 20.32
CA VAL A 874 -28.42 -0.07 19.18
C VAL A 874 -29.09 1.21 19.64
N GLY A 875 -28.50 2.36 19.30
CA GLY A 875 -29.13 3.66 19.52
C GLY A 875 -30.12 3.98 18.41
N VAL A 876 -31.37 4.24 18.79
CA VAL A 876 -32.48 4.52 17.87
C VAL A 876 -33.06 5.89 18.21
N THR A 877 -32.70 6.88 17.39
CA THR A 877 -33.07 8.29 17.61
C THR A 877 -34.11 8.76 16.60
N GLU A 878 -35.13 9.49 17.06
CA GLU A 878 -36.16 10.13 16.23
C GLU A 878 -35.61 11.41 15.58
N ILE A 879 -34.59 11.26 14.74
CA ILE A 879 -34.10 12.34 13.88
C ILE A 879 -35.13 12.65 12.77
N GLU A 880 -35.02 13.82 12.14
CA GLU A 880 -35.87 14.16 10.99
C GLU A 880 -35.78 13.09 9.90
N ASN A 881 -36.94 12.62 9.42
CA ASN A 881 -37.08 11.59 8.38
C ASN A 881 -36.33 10.27 8.68
N TRP A 882 -36.21 9.88 9.96
CA TRP A 882 -35.54 8.64 10.40
C TRP A 882 -36.03 7.37 9.68
N GLN A 883 -37.25 7.37 9.13
CA GLN A 883 -37.83 6.27 8.36
C GLN A 883 -37.06 5.96 7.07
N LEU A 884 -36.22 6.89 6.59
CA LEU A 884 -35.34 6.73 5.42
C LEU A 884 -33.99 6.08 5.77
N SER A 885 -33.75 5.75 7.04
CA SER A 885 -32.60 4.93 7.47
C SER A 885 -32.91 3.43 7.31
N GLY A 886 -31.87 2.59 7.25
CA GLY A 886 -32.06 1.13 7.13
C GLY A 886 -32.93 0.54 8.24
N LEU A 887 -32.65 0.85 9.51
CA LEU A 887 -33.49 0.41 10.64
C LEU A 887 -34.87 1.08 10.62
N GLY A 888 -34.92 2.35 10.23
CA GLY A 888 -36.17 3.10 10.11
C GLY A 888 -37.14 2.48 9.10
N TYR A 889 -36.64 2.03 7.95
CA TYR A 889 -37.41 1.35 6.92
C TYR A 889 -38.02 0.03 7.40
N LEU A 890 -37.24 -0.79 8.12
CA LEU A 890 -37.72 -2.06 8.67
C LEU A 890 -38.83 -1.86 9.72
N LEU A 891 -38.87 -0.69 10.37
CA LEU A 891 -39.88 -0.34 11.37
C LEU A 891 -41.11 0.38 10.77
N SER A 892 -40.92 1.18 9.72
CA SER A 892 -41.91 2.14 9.21
C SER A 892 -43.11 1.49 8.52
N GLY A 893 -43.00 0.25 8.07
CA GLY A 893 -44.10 -0.53 7.52
C GLY A 893 -45.25 -0.78 8.50
N ASN A 894 -44.99 -0.71 9.81
CA ASN A 894 -46.01 -0.91 10.84
C ASN A 894 -46.83 0.37 11.10
N PRO A 895 -48.18 0.31 11.17
CA PRO A 895 -49.02 1.45 11.57
C PRO A 895 -48.60 2.14 12.88
N ALA A 896 -48.06 1.41 13.85
CA ALA A 896 -47.56 1.95 15.12
C ALA A 896 -46.39 2.94 14.94
N ALA A 897 -45.58 2.77 13.89
CA ALA A 897 -44.48 3.68 13.56
C ALA A 897 -44.94 5.06 13.09
N LYS A 898 -46.21 5.20 12.69
CA LYS A 898 -46.83 6.50 12.39
C LYS A 898 -47.15 7.31 13.65
N HIS A 899 -47.15 6.67 14.83
CA HIS A 899 -47.55 7.30 16.09
C HIS A 899 -46.38 7.57 17.04
N SER A 900 -45.42 6.66 17.17
CA SER A 900 -44.19 6.85 17.98
C SER A 900 -43.10 5.83 17.61
N LEU A 901 -41.84 6.23 17.69
CA LEU A 901 -40.68 5.36 17.46
C LEU A 901 -40.61 4.23 18.48
N SER A 902 -40.77 4.56 19.76
CA SER A 902 -40.79 3.63 20.89
C SER A 902 -41.92 2.62 20.76
N GLY A 903 -43.09 3.05 20.28
CA GLY A 903 -44.21 2.14 20.00
C GLY A 903 -43.89 1.12 18.91
N ALA A 904 -43.19 1.53 17.85
CA ALA A 904 -42.74 0.61 16.80
C ALA A 904 -41.69 -0.39 17.31
N LEU A 905 -40.74 0.08 18.10
CA LEU A 905 -39.73 -0.77 18.74
C LEU A 905 -40.37 -1.76 19.72
N GLN A 906 -41.36 -1.33 20.51
CA GLN A 906 -42.05 -2.21 21.45
C GLN A 906 -42.74 -3.35 20.70
N GLN A 907 -43.41 -3.07 19.58
CA GLN A 907 -44.06 -4.09 18.73
C GLN A 907 -43.07 -5.09 18.13
N LEU A 908 -41.88 -4.63 17.75
CA LEU A 908 -40.80 -5.52 17.31
C LEU A 908 -40.41 -6.50 18.43
N ALA A 909 -40.33 -6.04 19.68
CA ALA A 909 -39.93 -6.84 20.84
C ALA A 909 -41.06 -7.68 21.48
N VAL A 910 -42.34 -7.46 21.14
CA VAL A 910 -43.47 -8.21 21.75
C VAL A 910 -43.30 -9.72 21.53
N GLY A 911 -43.23 -10.47 22.63
CA GLY A 911 -43.13 -11.94 22.60
C GLY A 911 -41.71 -12.50 22.46
N HIS A 912 -40.70 -11.63 22.40
CA HIS A 912 -39.30 -12.00 22.17
C HIS A 912 -38.40 -11.55 23.32
N SER A 913 -38.07 -12.47 24.24
CA SER A 913 -37.26 -12.18 25.44
C SER A 913 -35.81 -11.79 25.15
N GLU A 914 -35.33 -12.10 23.95
CA GLU A 914 -34.00 -11.81 23.46
C GLU A 914 -33.82 -10.35 23.02
N LEU A 915 -34.93 -9.61 22.80
CA LEU A 915 -34.94 -8.17 22.55
C LEU A 915 -35.38 -7.40 23.80
N PHE A 916 -34.72 -6.28 24.05
CA PHE A 916 -35.10 -5.35 25.11
C PHE A 916 -35.14 -3.93 24.57
N VAL A 917 -36.23 -3.21 24.86
CA VAL A 917 -36.45 -1.83 24.42
C VAL A 917 -36.57 -0.97 25.67
N GLU A 918 -35.75 0.06 25.76
CA GLU A 918 -35.78 1.04 26.84
C GLU A 918 -35.54 2.45 26.29
N SER A 919 -35.94 3.46 27.06
CA SER A 919 -35.56 4.84 26.77
C SER A 919 -34.05 5.02 26.90
N LEU A 920 -33.46 5.89 26.08
CA LEU A 920 -32.03 6.18 26.11
C LEU A 920 -31.59 6.53 27.55
N PRO A 921 -30.71 5.71 28.18
CA PRO A 921 -30.29 5.96 29.56
C PRO A 921 -29.53 7.28 29.71
N GLU A 922 -29.67 7.93 30.86
CA GLU A 922 -28.88 9.12 31.20
C GLU A 922 -27.38 8.77 31.29
N ALA A 923 -26.55 9.56 30.62
CA ALA A 923 -25.11 9.39 30.65
C ALA A 923 -24.54 9.71 32.04
N THR A 924 -23.62 8.87 32.52
CA THR A 924 -22.98 9.03 33.84
C THR A 924 -21.51 9.43 33.70
N GLY A 925 -20.97 10.08 34.73
CA GLY A 925 -19.55 10.43 34.84
C GLY A 925 -18.68 9.35 35.49
N GLN A 926 -19.13 8.08 35.47
CA GLN A 926 -18.36 6.98 36.05
C GLN A 926 -17.08 6.73 35.24
N HIS A 927 -15.93 6.76 35.92
CA HIS A 927 -14.63 6.48 35.32
C HIS A 927 -14.26 5.00 35.46
N TYR A 928 -13.78 4.41 34.36
CA TYR A 928 -13.10 3.13 34.36
C TYR A 928 -11.61 3.33 34.69
N ALA A 929 -11.09 2.56 35.65
CA ALA A 929 -9.67 2.58 36.03
C ALA A 929 -9.04 1.24 35.65
N GLU A 930 -8.07 1.26 34.73
CA GLU A 930 -7.37 0.06 34.30
C GLU A 930 -6.41 -0.45 35.41
N PRO A 931 -6.29 -1.79 35.63
CA PRO A 931 -5.34 -2.32 36.60
C PRO A 931 -3.90 -1.98 36.21
N ALA A 932 -3.09 -1.53 37.18
CA ALA A 932 -1.68 -1.23 36.92
C ALA A 932 -0.93 -2.52 36.52
N PRO A 933 -0.07 -2.49 35.47
CA PRO A 933 0.76 -3.63 35.11
C PRO A 933 1.68 -4.02 36.28
N GLY A 934 1.95 -5.31 36.43
CA GLY A 934 2.86 -5.82 37.45
C GLY A 934 4.26 -5.21 37.32
N ALA A 935 4.94 -5.00 38.45
CA ALA A 935 6.28 -4.43 38.46
C ALA A 935 7.26 -5.31 37.66
N LEU A 936 7.86 -4.74 36.60
CA LEU A 936 8.94 -5.38 35.87
C LEU A 936 10.21 -5.37 36.74
N GLY A 937 10.96 -6.48 36.74
CA GLY A 937 12.24 -6.57 37.46
C GLY A 937 13.35 -5.70 36.86
N LEU A 938 14.55 -5.78 37.43
CA LEU A 938 15.74 -5.06 36.90
C LEU A 938 16.13 -5.56 35.50
N ALA A 939 16.60 -4.65 34.64
CA ALA A 939 17.17 -5.00 33.35
C ALA A 939 18.39 -5.92 33.50
N ARG A 940 18.53 -6.91 32.62
CA ARG A 940 19.69 -7.80 32.60
C ARG A 940 20.89 -7.07 31.99
N VAL A 941 22.06 -7.18 32.61
CA VAL A 941 23.31 -6.60 32.12
C VAL A 941 24.22 -7.73 31.64
N SER A 942 24.73 -7.63 30.41
CA SER A 942 25.71 -8.59 29.89
C SER A 942 27.06 -8.41 30.60
N THR A 943 27.67 -9.50 31.05
CA THR A 943 29.03 -9.51 31.63
C THR A 943 30.11 -9.92 30.62
N ARG A 944 29.74 -10.30 29.39
CA ARG A 944 30.68 -10.64 28.31
C ARG A 944 31.17 -9.35 27.62
N GLU A 945 32.47 -9.26 27.35
CA GLU A 945 33.04 -8.20 26.51
C GLU A 945 32.53 -8.31 25.07
N ALA A 946 32.20 -7.18 24.45
CA ALA A 946 31.44 -7.12 23.20
C ALA A 946 32.27 -7.32 21.91
N ARG A 947 33.56 -7.67 22.00
CA ARG A 947 34.48 -7.64 20.86
C ARG A 947 35.22 -8.97 20.69
N GLU A 948 35.00 -9.62 19.55
CA GLU A 948 35.94 -10.60 19.01
C GLU A 948 36.72 -9.87 17.91
N ASP A 949 38.01 -9.60 18.14
CA ASP A 949 38.88 -8.88 17.19
C ASP A 949 39.29 -9.79 16.02
N TRP A 950 38.36 -10.53 15.41
CA TRP A 950 38.61 -11.37 14.24
C TRP A 950 38.02 -10.72 12.99
N TRP A 951 38.84 -10.52 11.96
CA TRP A 951 38.41 -9.93 10.69
C TRP A 951 39.28 -10.40 9.51
N ILE A 952 38.77 -10.20 8.30
CA ILE A 952 39.51 -10.43 7.06
C ILE A 952 40.10 -9.08 6.64
N ALA A 953 41.43 -8.97 6.66
CA ALA A 953 42.16 -7.78 6.29
C ALA A 953 42.71 -7.88 4.86
N SER A 954 42.96 -6.73 4.25
CA SER A 954 43.67 -6.58 2.97
C SER A 954 44.75 -5.49 3.07
N TYR A 955 45.67 -5.41 2.11
CA TYR A 955 46.70 -4.37 2.10
C TYR A 955 46.09 -2.95 2.13
N SER A 956 45.01 -2.73 1.37
CA SER A 956 44.28 -1.47 1.27
C SER A 956 43.60 -1.03 2.59
N SER A 957 43.43 -1.94 3.56
CA SER A 957 42.86 -1.63 4.87
C SER A 957 43.82 -0.91 5.84
N LEU A 958 45.09 -0.71 5.44
CA LEU A 958 46.09 -0.03 6.27
C LEU A 958 45.98 1.49 6.19
N GLU A 959 45.87 2.12 7.36
CA GLU A 959 45.92 3.58 7.49
C GLU A 959 47.37 4.07 7.63
N TYR A 960 47.69 5.24 7.05
CA TYR A 960 49.03 5.82 7.07
C TYR A 960 49.05 7.25 7.63
N SER A 961 49.94 7.51 8.58
CA SER A 961 50.13 8.83 9.16
C SER A 961 50.81 9.77 8.15
N GLY A 962 50.16 10.88 7.79
CA GLY A 962 50.68 11.90 6.86
C GLY A 962 50.05 11.90 5.46
N LEU A 963 49.21 10.91 5.14
CA LEU A 963 48.41 10.83 3.89
C LEU A 963 46.92 11.18 4.13
N SER A 964 46.64 11.95 5.17
CA SER A 964 45.28 12.22 5.69
C SER A 964 44.41 12.97 4.69
N GLY A 965 43.38 12.30 4.16
CA GLY A 965 42.35 12.94 3.34
C GLY A 965 41.19 12.10 2.80
N THR A 966 41.29 10.77 2.69
CA THR A 966 40.32 9.97 1.91
C THR A 966 39.45 9.03 2.75
N GLY A 967 39.04 9.46 3.95
CA GLY A 967 38.25 8.68 4.91
C GLY A 967 36.98 8.04 4.33
N ILE A 968 37.15 6.85 3.74
CA ILE A 968 36.10 5.93 3.37
C ILE A 968 36.59 4.55 3.82
N VAL A 969 36.22 4.18 5.04
CA VAL A 969 36.34 2.79 5.51
C VAL A 969 35.13 2.04 4.95
N PHE A 970 35.27 1.45 3.75
CA PHE A 970 34.33 0.43 3.31
C PHE A 970 34.72 -0.89 3.99
N ALA A 971 34.06 -1.21 5.10
CA ALA A 971 34.01 -2.58 5.58
C ALA A 971 32.93 -3.30 4.74
N SER A 972 33.31 -3.87 3.59
CA SER A 972 32.45 -4.81 2.87
C SER A 972 33.05 -6.22 2.98
N GLU A 973 32.20 -7.22 3.21
CA GLU A 973 32.59 -8.62 3.40
C GLU A 973 33.01 -9.33 2.10
N PHE A 974 33.04 -8.62 0.95
CA PHE A 974 33.42 -9.15 -0.35
C PHE A 974 34.22 -8.12 -1.18
N GLU A 975 35.52 -8.00 -0.93
CA GLU A 975 36.45 -7.33 -1.85
C GLU A 975 36.83 -8.29 -2.98
N ASP A 976 36.42 -8.01 -4.22
CA ASP A 976 36.96 -8.65 -5.42
C ASP A 976 38.18 -7.88 -5.97
N ALA A 977 38.87 -8.44 -6.96
CA ALA A 977 40.06 -7.83 -7.55
C ALA A 977 39.76 -6.43 -8.12
N GLU A 978 38.59 -6.24 -8.75
CA GLU A 978 38.13 -4.97 -9.30
C GLU A 978 37.99 -3.90 -8.19
N SER A 979 37.37 -4.24 -7.07
CA SER A 979 37.20 -3.34 -5.92
C SER A 979 38.54 -2.98 -5.26
N GLN A 980 39.47 -3.94 -5.15
CA GLN A 980 40.81 -3.67 -4.61
C GLN A 980 41.58 -2.71 -5.54
N ASN A 981 41.54 -2.94 -6.85
CA ASN A 981 42.17 -2.06 -7.84
C ASN A 981 41.58 -0.63 -7.79
N LEU A 982 40.25 -0.52 -7.64
CA LEU A 982 39.56 0.76 -7.47
C LEU A 982 40.06 1.55 -6.25
N LEU A 983 40.26 0.88 -5.11
CA LEU A 983 40.77 1.49 -3.88
C LEU A 983 42.25 1.88 -4.02
N GLU A 984 43.08 1.00 -4.59
CA GLU A 984 44.50 1.25 -4.82
C GLU A 984 44.74 2.46 -5.74
N GLU A 985 43.93 2.58 -6.80
CA GLU A 985 44.04 3.69 -7.74
C GLU A 985 43.29 4.96 -7.29
N GLY A 986 42.33 4.85 -6.37
CA GLY A 986 41.52 5.95 -5.85
C GLY A 986 42.16 6.74 -4.69
N ALA A 987 43.20 6.20 -4.05
CA ALA A 987 43.78 6.76 -2.82
C ALA A 987 44.34 8.20 -2.95
N HIS A 988 44.51 8.75 -4.18
CA HIS A 988 44.93 10.14 -4.38
C HIS A 988 44.39 10.77 -5.67
N THR A 989 43.27 11.45 -5.56
CA THR A 989 42.82 12.45 -6.54
C THR A 989 42.49 13.76 -5.82
N ASN A 990 43.48 14.63 -5.69
CA ASN A 990 43.27 16.07 -5.70
C ASN A 990 44.21 16.59 -6.76
N ASP A 991 43.68 16.88 -7.96
CA ASP A 991 44.10 18.02 -8.78
C ASP A 991 43.23 18.10 -10.04
N GLU A 992 43.00 19.35 -10.44
CA GLU A 992 41.99 19.87 -11.35
C GLU A 992 42.05 19.29 -12.78
N GLU A 993 40.87 19.25 -13.42
CA GLU A 993 40.70 19.04 -14.85
C GLU A 993 41.29 20.21 -15.65
N ASP A 994 42.58 20.16 -15.97
CA ASP A 994 43.13 20.98 -17.05
C ASP A 994 43.20 20.17 -18.35
N ALA A 995 42.16 20.36 -19.18
CA ALA A 995 42.12 19.91 -20.55
C ALA A 995 42.98 20.82 -21.44
N ALA A 996 44.24 20.43 -21.64
CA ALA A 996 45.04 20.89 -22.78
C ALA A 996 45.23 19.73 -23.77
N ILE A 997 44.36 19.68 -24.79
CA ILE A 997 44.46 18.78 -25.94
C ILE A 997 45.70 19.19 -26.75
N LEU A 998 46.77 18.42 -26.64
CA LEU A 998 47.75 18.26 -27.70
C LEU A 998 47.56 16.87 -28.29
N LEU A 999 47.32 16.82 -29.60
CA LEU A 999 47.15 15.64 -30.47
C LEU A 999 48.43 14.77 -30.51
N SER A 1000 48.88 14.27 -29.36
CA SER A 1000 49.83 13.16 -29.29
C SER A 1000 49.09 11.95 -28.74
N HIS A 1001 48.87 10.96 -29.58
CA HIS A 1001 48.28 9.67 -29.24
C HIS A 1001 49.30 8.86 -28.43
N SER A 1002 49.52 9.26 -27.18
CA SER A 1002 50.48 8.69 -26.25
C SER A 1002 49.75 8.23 -24.98
N LEU A 1003 50.13 7.09 -24.43
CA LEU A 1003 49.51 6.54 -23.22
C LEU A 1003 49.68 7.48 -22.00
N HIS A 1004 50.68 8.35 -22.01
CA HIS A 1004 50.87 9.37 -20.97
C HIS A 1004 49.63 10.26 -20.77
N TYR A 1005 48.83 10.46 -21.83
CA TYR A 1005 47.59 11.24 -21.82
C TYR A 1005 46.31 10.38 -21.70
N PHE A 1006 46.42 9.06 -21.53
CA PHE A 1006 45.26 8.23 -21.25
C PHE A 1006 44.59 8.70 -19.94
N PRO A 1007 43.24 8.73 -19.84
CA PRO A 1007 42.53 9.22 -18.66
C PRO A 1007 43.10 8.69 -17.34
N LYS A 1008 43.09 9.54 -16.31
CA LYS A 1008 43.64 9.24 -14.98
C LYS A 1008 42.53 8.80 -14.04
N GLY A 1009 42.88 8.07 -12.98
CA GLY A 1009 41.97 7.66 -11.91
C GLY A 1009 41.62 6.17 -11.94
N ALA A 1010 40.85 5.75 -10.94
CA ALA A 1010 40.59 4.34 -10.63
C ALA A 1010 39.78 3.58 -11.68
N GLY A 1011 38.84 4.24 -12.35
CA GLY A 1011 38.08 3.62 -13.45
C GLY A 1011 38.96 3.31 -14.68
N PRO A 1012 39.71 4.30 -15.21
CA PRO A 1012 40.62 4.08 -16.34
C PRO A 1012 41.75 3.07 -16.08
N GLY A 1013 42.34 3.04 -14.88
CA GLY A 1013 43.43 2.12 -14.61
C GLY A 1013 42.95 0.68 -14.36
N THR A 1014 41.84 0.48 -13.63
CA THR A 1014 41.16 -0.84 -13.56
C THR A 1014 40.82 -1.38 -14.96
N PHE A 1015 40.37 -0.52 -15.88
CA PHE A 1015 40.17 -0.92 -17.28
C PHE A 1015 41.45 -1.45 -17.95
N LEU A 1016 42.61 -0.87 -17.67
CA LEU A 1016 43.89 -1.38 -18.20
C LEU A 1016 44.22 -2.75 -17.60
N HIS A 1017 43.99 -2.95 -16.29
CA HIS A 1017 44.16 -4.25 -15.63
C HIS A 1017 43.27 -5.32 -16.28
N ASP A 1018 41.96 -5.07 -16.43
CA ASP A 1018 41.02 -6.02 -17.06
C ASP A 1018 41.44 -6.41 -18.49
N ILE A 1019 42.01 -5.47 -19.24
CA ILE A 1019 42.46 -5.70 -20.60
C ILE A 1019 43.73 -6.55 -20.60
N LEU A 1020 44.68 -6.27 -19.70
CA LEU A 1020 45.92 -7.05 -19.58
C LEU A 1020 45.65 -8.46 -19.06
N GLU A 1021 44.73 -8.61 -18.12
CA GLU A 1021 44.27 -9.91 -17.64
C GLU A 1021 43.64 -10.73 -18.77
N TRP A 1022 42.72 -10.12 -19.54
CA TRP A 1022 42.17 -10.75 -20.74
C TRP A 1022 43.29 -11.12 -21.73
N CYS A 1023 44.29 -10.25 -21.93
CA CYS A 1023 45.41 -10.54 -22.81
C CYS A 1023 46.19 -11.78 -22.37
N VAL A 1024 46.41 -11.91 -21.06
CA VAL A 1024 47.07 -13.05 -20.46
C VAL A 1024 46.26 -14.34 -20.66
N GLN A 1025 44.94 -14.30 -20.44
CA GLN A 1025 44.06 -15.45 -20.59
C GLN A 1025 43.98 -15.98 -22.03
N GLN A 1026 44.06 -15.10 -23.05
CA GLN A 1026 44.08 -15.52 -24.45
C GLN A 1026 45.43 -16.08 -24.90
N GLY A 1027 46.50 -15.84 -24.14
CA GLY A 1027 47.86 -16.18 -24.50
C GLY A 1027 48.56 -15.02 -25.22
N LEU A 1028 49.57 -14.45 -24.57
CA LEU A 1028 50.26 -13.24 -25.01
C LEU A 1028 50.95 -13.37 -26.37
N GLN A 1029 51.60 -14.51 -26.65
CA GLN A 1029 52.17 -14.79 -27.97
C GLN A 1029 51.09 -14.95 -29.05
N HIS A 1030 49.96 -15.55 -28.71
CA HIS A 1030 48.85 -15.74 -29.65
C HIS A 1030 48.26 -14.40 -30.10
N LEU A 1031 48.15 -13.43 -29.18
CA LEU A 1031 47.69 -12.07 -29.50
C LEU A 1031 48.71 -11.28 -30.34
N VAL A 1032 50.01 -11.45 -30.07
CA VAL A 1032 51.08 -10.88 -30.88
C VAL A 1032 51.01 -11.36 -32.33
N ASP A 1033 50.66 -12.62 -32.54
CA ASP A 1033 50.50 -13.24 -33.86
C ASP A 1033 49.15 -12.89 -34.52
N ASN A 1034 48.14 -12.52 -33.72
CA ASN A 1034 46.76 -12.23 -34.16
C ASN A 1034 46.23 -10.90 -33.60
N PRO A 1035 46.81 -9.74 -33.98
CA PRO A 1035 46.45 -8.43 -33.40
C PRO A 1035 45.00 -8.03 -33.66
N ALA A 1036 44.36 -8.58 -34.69
CA ALA A 1036 42.94 -8.34 -34.98
C ALA A 1036 42.01 -8.73 -33.81
N LEU A 1037 42.35 -9.77 -33.04
CA LEU A 1037 41.56 -10.19 -31.86
C LEU A 1037 41.60 -9.14 -30.76
N LEU A 1038 42.78 -8.54 -30.52
CA LEU A 1038 42.96 -7.46 -29.55
C LEU A 1038 42.19 -6.21 -30.00
N ARG A 1039 42.29 -5.85 -31.28
CA ARG A 1039 41.58 -4.70 -31.85
C ARG A 1039 40.07 -4.84 -31.71
N GLU A 1040 39.51 -6.02 -31.94
CA GLU A 1040 38.08 -6.30 -31.78
C GLU A 1040 37.64 -6.07 -30.33
N GLN A 1041 38.38 -6.60 -29.35
CA GLN A 1041 38.06 -6.41 -27.94
C GLN A 1041 38.18 -4.96 -27.48
N LEU A 1042 39.25 -4.28 -27.87
CA LEU A 1042 39.42 -2.85 -27.57
C LEU A 1042 38.29 -2.04 -28.18
N THR A 1043 37.93 -2.28 -29.44
CA THR A 1043 36.81 -1.58 -30.10
C THR A 1043 35.52 -1.75 -29.30
N ARG A 1044 35.20 -2.99 -28.90
CA ARG A 1044 34.01 -3.28 -28.10
C ARG A 1044 34.05 -2.57 -26.75
N ARG A 1045 35.11 -2.75 -25.95
CA ARG A 1045 35.19 -2.21 -24.58
C ARG A 1045 35.34 -0.69 -24.53
N CYS A 1046 36.10 -0.09 -25.46
CA CYS A 1046 36.25 1.37 -25.56
C CYS A 1046 34.93 2.05 -25.99
N SER A 1047 34.14 1.42 -26.88
CA SER A 1047 32.88 2.00 -27.35
C SER A 1047 31.86 2.21 -26.22
N THR A 1048 31.79 1.28 -25.27
CA THR A 1048 30.87 1.37 -24.12
C THR A 1048 31.23 2.50 -23.15
N ARG A 1049 32.50 2.92 -23.10
CA ARG A 1049 33.00 3.97 -22.21
C ARG A 1049 33.27 5.31 -22.91
N GLY A 1050 32.95 5.43 -24.20
CA GLY A 1050 33.20 6.65 -24.97
C GLY A 1050 34.68 6.89 -25.32
N TRP A 1051 35.54 5.87 -25.29
CA TRP A 1051 36.98 5.96 -25.56
C TRP A 1051 37.39 5.39 -26.92
N SER A 1052 36.48 5.37 -27.91
CA SER A 1052 36.73 4.77 -29.22
C SER A 1052 37.98 5.32 -29.93
N ASP A 1053 38.32 6.59 -29.71
CA ASP A 1053 39.50 7.23 -30.30
C ASP A 1053 40.84 6.70 -29.73
N TRP A 1054 40.80 5.99 -28.60
CA TRP A 1054 41.99 5.39 -27.97
C TRP A 1054 42.31 3.98 -28.47
N VAL A 1055 41.43 3.35 -29.26
CA VAL A 1055 41.59 1.96 -29.68
C VAL A 1055 42.92 1.74 -30.40
N ASP A 1056 43.25 2.59 -31.37
CA ASP A 1056 44.52 2.47 -32.10
C ASP A 1056 45.72 2.65 -31.15
N THR A 1057 45.68 3.66 -30.28
CA THR A 1057 46.77 3.93 -29.31
C THR A 1057 46.99 2.75 -28.36
N LEU A 1058 45.90 2.20 -27.80
CA LEU A 1058 45.93 1.09 -26.86
C LEU A 1058 46.37 -0.20 -27.55
N GLU A 1059 45.94 -0.47 -28.79
CA GLU A 1059 46.38 -1.64 -29.56
C GLU A 1059 47.91 -1.60 -29.75
N HIS A 1060 48.45 -0.47 -30.22
CA HIS A 1060 49.89 -0.32 -30.41
C HIS A 1060 50.66 -0.41 -29.09
N TRP A 1061 50.13 0.21 -28.03
CA TRP A 1061 50.75 0.20 -26.71
C TRP A 1061 50.79 -1.20 -26.08
N ILE A 1062 49.67 -1.93 -26.05
CA ILE A 1062 49.60 -3.29 -25.48
C ILE A 1062 50.53 -4.24 -26.24
N LEU A 1063 50.53 -4.19 -27.58
CA LEU A 1063 51.43 -5.02 -28.37
C LEU A 1063 52.90 -4.67 -28.13
N ALA A 1064 53.22 -3.39 -27.91
CA ALA A 1064 54.57 -2.97 -27.53
C ALA A 1064 54.94 -3.49 -26.13
N LEU A 1065 54.07 -3.30 -25.13
CA LEU A 1065 54.24 -3.78 -23.76
C LEU A 1065 54.53 -5.29 -23.72
N ILE A 1066 53.78 -6.08 -24.49
CA ILE A 1066 53.93 -7.54 -24.52
C ILE A 1066 55.27 -7.98 -25.16
N ARG A 1067 55.77 -7.22 -26.13
CA ARG A 1067 56.97 -7.57 -26.93
C ARG A 1067 58.28 -7.05 -26.34
N LEU A 1068 58.26 -5.92 -25.65
CA LEU A 1068 59.48 -5.28 -25.15
C LEU A 1068 60.16 -6.16 -24.08
N PRO A 1069 61.50 -6.30 -24.12
CA PRO A 1069 62.24 -6.99 -23.07
C PRO A 1069 62.17 -6.21 -21.75
N LEU A 1070 61.61 -6.83 -20.72
CA LEU A 1070 61.58 -6.34 -19.35
C LEU A 1070 62.87 -6.74 -18.63
N PRO A 1071 63.61 -5.80 -18.04
CA PRO A 1071 64.76 -6.12 -17.21
C PRO A 1071 64.29 -6.75 -15.89
N LEU A 1072 64.87 -7.89 -15.49
CA LEU A 1072 64.55 -8.58 -14.22
C LEU A 1072 65.68 -8.45 -13.18
N SER A 1073 66.69 -7.62 -13.44
CA SER A 1073 67.90 -7.53 -12.62
C SER A 1073 67.73 -6.62 -11.40
N HIS A 1074 68.08 -7.13 -10.22
CA HIS A 1074 68.19 -6.38 -8.98
C HIS A 1074 69.65 -5.93 -8.77
N SER A 1075 69.87 -4.62 -8.61
CA SER A 1075 71.15 -3.95 -8.34
C SER A 1075 72.15 -3.80 -9.50
N SER A 1076 72.99 -2.78 -9.35
CA SER A 1076 74.09 -2.36 -10.24
C SER A 1076 75.32 -3.29 -10.19
N ASP A 1077 75.18 -4.53 -9.70
CA ASP A 1077 76.26 -5.51 -9.72
C ASP A 1077 76.46 -6.07 -11.15
N SER A 1078 77.52 -5.57 -11.78
CA SER A 1078 77.98 -5.86 -13.14
C SER A 1078 78.30 -7.32 -13.49
N SER A 1079 77.93 -8.29 -12.65
CA SER A 1079 78.16 -9.73 -12.88
C SER A 1079 76.96 -10.49 -13.45
N ASN A 1080 75.74 -9.92 -13.41
CA ASN A 1080 74.50 -10.52 -13.93
C ASN A 1080 73.69 -9.57 -14.85
N SER A 1081 74.37 -8.73 -15.64
CA SER A 1081 73.78 -7.67 -16.45
C SER A 1081 73.06 -8.14 -17.73
N GLY A 1082 72.28 -9.23 -17.69
CA GLY A 1082 71.66 -9.79 -18.90
C GLY A 1082 70.35 -10.55 -18.72
N ASP A 1083 69.77 -10.65 -17.51
CA ASP A 1083 68.50 -11.38 -17.33
C ASP A 1083 67.31 -10.45 -17.64
N SER A 1084 66.83 -10.55 -18.88
CA SER A 1084 65.64 -9.84 -19.37
C SER A 1084 64.73 -10.81 -20.11
N THR A 1085 63.42 -10.62 -19.99
CA THR A 1085 62.41 -11.46 -20.66
C THR A 1085 61.28 -10.60 -21.21
N SER A 1086 60.60 -11.04 -22.27
CA SER A 1086 59.37 -10.37 -22.73
C SER A 1086 58.15 -11.14 -22.26
N LEU A 1087 57.04 -10.45 -22.00
CA LEU A 1087 55.80 -11.11 -21.56
C LEU A 1087 55.30 -12.14 -22.61
N ALA A 1088 55.52 -11.88 -23.89
CA ALA A 1088 55.21 -12.83 -24.98
C ALA A 1088 55.97 -14.16 -24.87
N SER A 1089 57.20 -14.14 -24.33
CA SER A 1089 58.07 -15.32 -24.26
C SER A 1089 57.81 -16.21 -23.04
N LEU A 1090 57.01 -15.73 -22.08
CA LEU A 1090 56.66 -16.46 -20.86
C LEU A 1090 55.73 -17.63 -21.18
N LYS A 1091 56.06 -18.81 -20.63
CA LYS A 1091 55.29 -20.05 -20.83
C LYS A 1091 54.41 -20.41 -19.65
N THR A 1092 54.89 -20.10 -18.45
CA THR A 1092 54.24 -20.45 -17.19
C THR A 1092 53.84 -19.16 -16.50
N LEU A 1093 52.56 -18.86 -16.51
CA LEU A 1093 52.03 -17.61 -15.96
C LEU A 1093 50.62 -17.83 -15.41
N ARG A 1094 50.25 -17.02 -14.42
CA ARG A 1094 48.96 -17.06 -13.74
C ARG A 1094 48.51 -15.62 -13.50
N PRO A 1095 47.50 -15.13 -14.24
CA PRO A 1095 46.89 -13.83 -13.92
C PRO A 1095 46.07 -13.94 -12.63
N GLU A 1096 45.93 -12.81 -11.94
CA GLU A 1096 45.06 -12.62 -10.77
C GLU A 1096 45.11 -13.78 -9.77
N LEU A 1097 46.30 -14.02 -9.21
CA LEU A 1097 46.45 -15.00 -8.16
C LEU A 1097 45.89 -14.45 -6.84
N GLU A 1098 44.69 -14.89 -6.49
CA GLU A 1098 44.09 -14.68 -5.15
C GLU A 1098 44.82 -15.51 -4.09
N PHE A 1099 45.16 -14.90 -2.96
CA PHE A 1099 45.72 -15.58 -1.80
C PHE A 1099 44.99 -15.22 -0.51
N TRP A 1100 44.98 -16.19 0.41
CA TRP A 1100 44.44 -16.07 1.76
C TRP A 1100 45.38 -16.78 2.73
N PHE A 1101 45.85 -16.08 3.76
CA PHE A 1101 46.60 -16.74 4.82
C PHE A 1101 46.28 -16.19 6.21
N GLU A 1102 46.42 -17.04 7.21
CA GLU A 1102 46.11 -16.73 8.60
C GLU A 1102 47.04 -15.64 9.16
N SER A 1103 46.47 -14.76 9.98
CA SER A 1103 47.18 -13.75 10.75
C SER A 1103 46.80 -13.85 12.22
N CYS A 1104 47.77 -14.17 13.07
CA CYS A 1104 47.56 -14.28 14.52
C CYS A 1104 48.12 -13.06 15.26
N ASN A 1105 47.27 -12.08 15.60
CA ASN A 1105 47.65 -10.88 16.36
C ASN A 1105 48.87 -10.09 15.82
N VAL A 1106 49.02 -10.00 14.50
CA VAL A 1106 50.14 -9.32 13.85
C VAL A 1106 50.04 -7.82 14.05
N SER A 1107 51.08 -7.19 14.61
CA SER A 1107 51.13 -5.73 14.76
C SER A 1107 51.56 -5.06 13.46
N THR A 1108 50.71 -4.16 12.93
CA THR A 1108 50.98 -3.42 11.69
C THR A 1108 52.26 -2.58 11.78
N ARG A 1109 52.55 -2.00 12.95
CA ARG A 1109 53.81 -1.25 13.21
C ARG A 1109 55.05 -2.13 13.24
N ALA A 1110 54.93 -3.37 13.74
CA ALA A 1110 56.07 -4.30 13.76
C ALA A 1110 56.38 -4.77 12.34
N LEU A 1111 55.34 -5.10 11.56
CA LEU A 1111 55.42 -5.38 10.13
C LEU A 1111 56.09 -4.23 9.38
N ASP A 1112 55.58 -3.00 9.54
CA ASP A 1112 56.11 -1.79 8.91
C ASP A 1112 57.60 -1.56 9.18
N LYS A 1113 58.01 -1.76 10.45
CA LYS A 1113 59.41 -1.63 10.86
C LYS A 1113 60.31 -2.69 10.22
N LEU A 1114 59.88 -3.95 10.15
CA LEU A 1114 60.66 -5.01 9.52
C LEU A 1114 60.84 -4.78 8.03
N VAL A 1115 59.78 -4.38 7.32
CA VAL A 1115 59.84 -4.05 5.90
C VAL A 1115 60.78 -2.88 5.66
N THR A 1116 60.60 -1.79 6.39
CA THR A 1116 61.44 -0.58 6.25
C THR A 1116 62.93 -0.88 6.45
N GLN A 1117 63.29 -1.75 7.40
CA GLN A 1117 64.68 -2.12 7.68
C GLN A 1117 65.35 -2.95 6.57
N ASN A 1118 64.57 -3.69 5.79
CA ASN A 1118 65.06 -4.70 4.84
C ASN A 1118 64.80 -4.34 3.38
N THR A 1119 64.14 -3.22 3.08
CA THR A 1119 63.86 -2.76 1.71
C THR A 1119 64.34 -1.33 1.47
N LEU A 1120 64.78 -1.07 0.23
CA LEU A 1120 65.12 0.27 -0.28
C LEU A 1120 66.08 1.06 0.62
N ASN A 1121 67.07 0.38 1.20
CA ASN A 1121 68.11 0.95 2.08
C ASN A 1121 67.59 1.76 3.27
N GLY A 1122 66.37 1.48 3.76
CA GLY A 1122 65.78 2.22 4.86
C GLY A 1122 65.45 3.68 4.53
N ALA A 1123 65.21 4.00 3.26
CA ALA A 1123 64.76 5.33 2.82
C ALA A 1123 63.47 5.77 3.54
N ASP A 1124 63.32 7.08 3.72
CA ASP A 1124 62.18 7.69 4.42
C ASP A 1124 60.87 7.47 3.67
N ARG A 1125 59.79 7.18 4.40
CA ARG A 1125 58.47 6.81 3.84
C ARG A 1125 57.33 7.03 4.86
N PRO A 1126 56.07 7.20 4.41
CA PRO A 1126 54.92 7.33 5.30
C PRO A 1126 54.77 6.14 6.25
N ARG A 1127 54.43 6.36 7.52
CA ARG A 1127 54.35 5.30 8.54
C ARG A 1127 52.95 4.70 8.64
N VAL A 1128 52.87 3.40 8.87
CA VAL A 1128 51.59 2.72 9.10
C VAL A 1128 51.07 3.03 10.50
N ASP A 1129 49.79 3.36 10.61
CA ASP A 1129 49.13 3.61 11.89
C ASP A 1129 48.97 2.35 12.75
N GLY A 1130 48.73 2.55 14.05
CA GLY A 1130 48.72 1.46 15.02
C GLY A 1130 47.47 0.59 14.91
N GLY A 1131 47.60 -0.63 14.38
CA GLY A 1131 46.54 -1.63 14.28
C GLY A 1131 47.01 -3.06 14.53
N ARG A 1132 46.10 -4.02 14.37
CA ARG A 1132 46.38 -5.46 14.43
C ARG A 1132 45.63 -6.22 13.35
N PHE A 1133 46.36 -7.08 12.63
CA PHE A 1133 45.74 -8.11 11.81
C PHE A 1133 45.51 -9.35 12.66
N ASN A 1134 44.25 -9.73 12.84
CA ASN A 1134 43.87 -10.93 13.56
C ASN A 1134 42.69 -11.58 12.85
N GLY A 1135 42.92 -12.75 12.25
CA GLY A 1135 42.01 -13.42 11.35
C GLY A 1135 42.70 -13.87 10.07
N MET A 1136 42.30 -13.33 8.91
CA MET A 1136 42.87 -13.69 7.60
C MET A 1136 43.40 -12.46 6.89
N LEU A 1137 44.49 -12.60 6.14
CA LEU A 1137 44.94 -11.61 5.17
C LEU A 1137 44.62 -12.09 3.75
N LYS A 1138 43.94 -11.24 2.98
CA LYS A 1138 43.57 -11.45 1.59
C LYS A 1138 44.35 -10.50 0.66
N GLY A 1139 44.62 -10.94 -0.56
CA GLY A 1139 45.04 -10.06 -1.65
C GLY A 1139 45.03 -10.75 -3.01
N PHE A 1140 45.16 -9.95 -4.08
CA PHE A 1140 45.26 -10.40 -5.46
C PHE A 1140 46.60 -9.94 -6.06
N ILE A 1141 47.30 -10.85 -6.74
CA ILE A 1141 48.53 -10.55 -7.47
C ILE A 1141 48.20 -10.53 -8.96
N ASP A 1142 48.40 -9.39 -9.63
CA ASP A 1142 48.05 -9.20 -11.05
C ASP A 1142 48.60 -10.31 -11.96
N LEU A 1143 49.90 -10.65 -11.81
CA LEU A 1143 50.53 -11.71 -12.58
C LEU A 1143 51.64 -12.41 -11.78
N VAL A 1144 51.55 -13.73 -11.67
CA VAL A 1144 52.66 -14.58 -11.24
C VAL A 1144 53.21 -15.33 -12.45
N PHE A 1145 54.51 -15.26 -12.69
CA PHE A 1145 55.13 -15.98 -13.81
C PHE A 1145 56.45 -16.65 -13.43
N GLU A 1146 56.85 -17.65 -14.20
CA GLU A 1146 58.13 -18.33 -14.05
C GLU A 1146 59.06 -18.05 -15.25
N HIS A 1147 60.32 -17.76 -14.92
CA HIS A 1147 61.40 -17.55 -15.88
C HIS A 1147 62.70 -18.17 -15.34
N ASN A 1148 63.32 -19.06 -16.12
CA ASN A 1148 64.58 -19.75 -15.77
C ASN A 1148 64.56 -20.45 -14.39
N GLY A 1149 63.44 -21.04 -14.00
CA GLY A 1149 63.24 -21.74 -12.72
C GLY A 1149 62.93 -20.83 -11.52
N ARG A 1150 62.73 -19.52 -11.76
CA ARG A 1150 62.39 -18.53 -10.74
C ARG A 1150 60.99 -17.97 -10.94
N TYR A 1151 60.23 -17.88 -9.86
CA TYR A 1151 58.88 -17.32 -9.82
C TYR A 1151 58.91 -15.85 -9.41
N TYR A 1152 58.22 -15.00 -10.15
CA TYR A 1152 58.12 -13.56 -9.94
C TYR A 1152 56.67 -13.17 -9.65
N VAL A 1153 56.49 -12.17 -8.80
CA VAL A 1153 55.23 -11.42 -8.71
C VAL A 1153 55.36 -10.18 -9.58
N LEU A 1154 54.37 -9.91 -10.42
CA LEU A 1154 54.30 -8.71 -11.24
C LEU A 1154 53.00 -7.99 -10.94
N ASP A 1155 53.11 -6.68 -10.77
CA ASP A 1155 52.01 -5.79 -10.47
C ASP A 1155 52.00 -4.63 -11.46
N TYR A 1156 50.86 -4.39 -12.11
CA TYR A 1156 50.71 -3.32 -13.09
C TYR A 1156 50.37 -2.03 -12.36
N LYS A 1157 51.03 -0.92 -12.70
CA LYS A 1157 50.77 0.39 -12.10
C LYS A 1157 50.48 1.42 -13.19
N SER A 1158 49.25 1.93 -13.20
CA SER A 1158 48.80 2.96 -14.16
C SER A 1158 49.21 4.39 -13.78
N ASN A 1159 49.96 4.55 -12.67
CA ASN A 1159 50.38 5.82 -12.07
C ASN A 1159 51.08 6.75 -13.09
N VAL A 1160 50.81 8.06 -12.94
CA VAL A 1160 51.46 9.12 -13.72
C VAL A 1160 52.64 9.68 -12.94
N LEU A 1161 53.85 9.58 -13.50
CA LEU A 1161 55.06 10.19 -12.93
C LEU A 1161 55.48 11.48 -13.66
N GLY A 1162 54.88 11.75 -14.82
CA GLY A 1162 55.09 12.94 -15.65
C GLY A 1162 54.54 12.75 -17.07
N ASP A 1163 54.79 13.70 -17.96
CA ASP A 1163 54.13 13.79 -19.27
C ASP A 1163 54.75 12.92 -20.38
N ASN A 1164 55.90 12.28 -20.13
CA ASN A 1164 56.60 11.45 -21.12
C ASN A 1164 57.54 10.42 -20.44
N ASP A 1165 58.16 9.55 -21.25
CA ASP A 1165 59.01 8.44 -20.77
C ASP A 1165 60.22 8.89 -19.93
N SER A 1166 60.70 10.13 -20.08
CA SER A 1166 61.82 10.64 -19.27
C SER A 1166 61.46 10.82 -17.79
N ALA A 1167 60.17 10.83 -17.45
CA ALA A 1167 59.68 10.87 -16.08
C ALA A 1167 59.71 9.50 -15.37
N TYR A 1168 59.82 8.40 -16.10
CA TYR A 1168 59.79 7.03 -15.56
C TYR A 1168 61.22 6.50 -15.38
N THR A 1169 62.02 7.25 -14.63
CA THR A 1169 63.38 6.82 -14.23
C THR A 1169 63.32 5.87 -13.04
N ASN A 1170 64.35 5.04 -12.85
CA ASN A 1170 64.45 4.17 -11.67
C ASN A 1170 64.33 4.94 -10.34
N GLN A 1171 64.82 6.18 -10.30
CA GLN A 1171 64.69 7.03 -9.11
C GLN A 1171 63.23 7.45 -8.90
N ALA A 1172 62.57 8.00 -9.93
CA ALA A 1172 61.18 8.47 -9.82
C ALA A 1172 60.20 7.33 -9.51
N MET A 1173 60.39 6.17 -10.14
CA MET A 1173 59.60 4.98 -9.80
C MET A 1173 59.87 4.51 -8.36
N GLY A 1174 61.12 4.54 -7.89
CA GLY A 1174 61.46 4.21 -6.51
C GLY A 1174 60.86 5.18 -5.48
N GLU A 1175 60.83 6.48 -5.79
CA GLU A 1175 60.15 7.49 -4.97
C GLU A 1175 58.63 7.24 -4.92
N ALA A 1176 58.01 6.89 -6.04
CA ALA A 1176 56.59 6.52 -6.08
C ALA A 1176 56.27 5.25 -5.28
N ILE A 1177 57.14 4.24 -5.32
CA ILE A 1177 57.02 3.02 -4.51
C ILE A 1177 57.04 3.35 -3.01
N LEU A 1178 57.92 4.26 -2.58
CA LEU A 1178 58.02 4.71 -1.18
C LEU A 1178 56.83 5.56 -0.76
N ASP A 1179 56.40 6.52 -1.59
CA ASP A 1179 55.27 7.42 -1.30
C ASP A 1179 53.95 6.65 -1.15
N LYS A 1180 53.72 5.67 -2.03
CA LYS A 1180 52.49 4.84 -2.05
C LYS A 1180 52.57 3.57 -1.23
N ARG A 1181 53.69 3.36 -0.53
CA ARG A 1181 53.93 2.18 0.31
C ARG A 1181 53.77 0.83 -0.41
N TYR A 1182 53.98 0.83 -1.73
CA TYR A 1182 54.02 -0.39 -2.55
C TYR A 1182 55.14 -1.35 -2.12
N ASP A 1183 56.13 -0.85 -1.37
CA ASP A 1183 57.14 -1.66 -0.70
C ASP A 1183 56.55 -2.69 0.27
N LEU A 1184 55.50 -2.30 0.99
CA LEU A 1184 54.79 -3.19 1.89
C LEU A 1184 53.91 -4.17 1.10
N GLN A 1185 53.25 -3.71 0.03
CA GLN A 1185 52.42 -4.53 -0.83
C GLN A 1185 53.21 -5.69 -1.46
N TYR A 1186 54.34 -5.40 -2.12
CA TYR A 1186 55.10 -6.44 -2.78
C TYR A 1186 55.75 -7.41 -1.80
N VAL A 1187 56.09 -6.97 -0.59
CA VAL A 1187 56.57 -7.87 0.46
C VAL A 1187 55.48 -8.85 0.88
N LEU A 1188 54.23 -8.39 1.04
CA LEU A 1188 53.10 -9.26 1.35
C LEU A 1188 52.79 -10.23 0.19
N TYR A 1189 52.89 -9.78 -1.06
CA TYR A 1189 52.72 -10.64 -2.24
C TYR A 1189 53.83 -11.68 -2.37
N LEU A 1190 55.08 -11.29 -2.09
CA LEU A 1190 56.21 -12.22 -2.03
C LEU A 1190 56.09 -13.20 -0.87
N LEU A 1191 55.55 -12.79 0.28
CA LEU A 1191 55.25 -13.68 1.40
C LEU A 1191 54.16 -14.70 1.01
N ALA A 1192 53.10 -14.26 0.34
CA ALA A 1192 52.06 -15.15 -0.18
C ALA A 1192 52.64 -16.16 -1.17
N LEU A 1193 53.46 -15.70 -2.13
CA LEU A 1193 54.16 -16.57 -3.08
C LEU A 1193 55.12 -17.53 -2.37
N HIS A 1194 55.88 -17.04 -1.38
CA HIS A 1194 56.78 -17.84 -0.56
C HIS A 1194 56.04 -18.98 0.13
N ARG A 1195 54.92 -18.70 0.81
CA ARG A 1195 54.07 -19.69 1.47
C ARG A 1195 53.51 -20.71 0.47
N LEU A 1196 53.03 -20.23 -0.68
CA LEU A 1196 52.48 -21.09 -1.74
C LEU A 1196 53.54 -22.04 -2.30
N LEU A 1197 54.72 -21.54 -2.66
CA LEU A 1197 55.80 -22.36 -3.21
C LEU A 1197 56.34 -23.34 -2.17
N LYS A 1198 56.53 -22.91 -0.93
CA LYS A 1198 56.92 -23.78 0.21
C LYS A 1198 55.93 -24.93 0.42
N ALA A 1199 54.64 -24.70 0.18
CA ALA A 1199 53.60 -25.74 0.29
C ALA A 1199 53.51 -26.66 -0.94
N ARG A 1200 53.96 -26.22 -2.13
CA ARG A 1200 53.77 -26.94 -3.40
C ARG A 1200 55.04 -27.60 -3.94
N LEU A 1201 56.22 -27.05 -3.67
CA LEU A 1201 57.51 -27.52 -4.16
C LEU A 1201 58.25 -28.29 -3.03
N PRO A 1202 58.54 -29.59 -3.19
CA PRO A 1202 59.19 -30.40 -2.16
C PRO A 1202 60.60 -29.93 -1.74
N ASP A 1203 61.38 -29.36 -2.67
CA ASP A 1203 62.77 -28.90 -2.45
C ASP A 1203 62.87 -27.36 -2.53
N TYR A 1204 61.84 -26.66 -2.06
CA TYR A 1204 61.77 -25.20 -2.14
C TYR A 1204 62.91 -24.51 -1.36
N ASP A 1205 63.55 -23.55 -2.02
CA ASP A 1205 64.50 -22.60 -1.45
C ASP A 1205 64.26 -21.20 -2.03
N TYR A 1206 64.14 -20.20 -1.17
CA TYR A 1206 63.80 -18.82 -1.57
C TYR A 1206 64.84 -18.19 -2.50
N ASP A 1207 66.13 -18.41 -2.27
CA ASP A 1207 67.18 -17.79 -3.06
C ASP A 1207 67.29 -18.43 -4.46
N GLN A 1208 66.96 -19.71 -4.57
CA GLN A 1208 66.90 -20.44 -5.84
C GLN A 1208 65.62 -20.21 -6.64
N HIS A 1209 64.45 -20.22 -5.99
CA HIS A 1209 63.16 -20.31 -6.66
C HIS A 1209 62.36 -19.00 -6.70
N VAL A 1210 62.62 -18.02 -5.83
CA VAL A 1210 61.92 -16.73 -5.89
C VAL A 1210 62.78 -15.73 -6.65
N GLY A 1211 62.19 -15.16 -7.70
CA GLY A 1211 62.81 -14.18 -8.58
C GLY A 1211 62.81 -12.76 -8.02
N GLY A 1212 61.72 -12.37 -7.36
CA GLY A 1212 61.51 -11.02 -6.83
C GLY A 1212 60.15 -10.45 -7.25
N ALA A 1213 59.93 -9.18 -6.95
CA ALA A 1213 58.77 -8.42 -7.37
C ALA A 1213 59.11 -7.48 -8.54
N VAL A 1214 58.18 -7.36 -9.49
CA VAL A 1214 58.27 -6.50 -10.68
C VAL A 1214 57.07 -5.57 -10.69
N TYR A 1215 57.28 -4.29 -10.40
CA TYR A 1215 56.24 -3.28 -10.48
C TYR A 1215 56.37 -2.56 -11.82
N LEU A 1216 55.37 -2.76 -12.69
CA LEU A 1216 55.41 -2.32 -14.07
C LEU A 1216 54.56 -1.06 -14.24
N PHE A 1217 55.22 0.10 -14.31
CA PHE A 1217 54.59 1.38 -14.57
C PHE A 1217 54.19 1.48 -16.05
N LEU A 1218 52.91 1.20 -16.33
CA LEU A 1218 52.33 0.98 -17.66
C LEU A 1218 52.58 2.12 -18.65
N ARG A 1219 52.62 3.35 -18.16
CA ARG A 1219 52.85 4.55 -18.99
C ARG A 1219 54.32 4.68 -19.43
N GLY A 1220 55.27 4.11 -18.70
CA GLY A 1220 56.72 4.28 -18.90
C GLY A 1220 57.41 3.21 -19.73
N ILE A 1221 56.69 2.42 -20.54
CA ILE A 1221 57.24 1.22 -21.20
C ILE A 1221 58.39 1.49 -22.18
N HIS A 1222 58.52 2.72 -22.68
CA HIS A 1222 59.59 3.12 -23.60
C HIS A 1222 60.76 3.82 -22.90
N ALA A 1223 60.72 3.98 -21.56
CA ALA A 1223 61.85 4.45 -20.77
C ALA A 1223 63.01 3.43 -20.82
N PRO A 1224 64.26 3.84 -20.51
CA PRO A 1224 65.42 2.93 -20.53
C PRO A 1224 65.27 1.66 -19.67
N GLY A 1225 64.45 1.70 -18.61
CA GLY A 1225 64.12 0.54 -17.77
C GLY A 1225 62.82 -0.19 -18.15
N ALA A 1226 62.23 0.12 -19.30
CA ALA A 1226 60.93 -0.40 -19.77
C ALA A 1226 59.77 -0.26 -18.76
N GLY A 1227 59.83 0.77 -17.90
CA GLY A 1227 58.84 1.00 -16.84
C GLY A 1227 58.87 -0.02 -15.70
N ALA A 1228 59.86 -0.93 -15.66
CA ALA A 1228 59.94 -1.99 -14.66
C ALA A 1228 60.79 -1.56 -13.45
N PHE A 1229 60.19 -1.57 -12.27
CA PHE A 1229 60.88 -1.48 -10.99
C PHE A 1229 60.99 -2.88 -10.37
N CYS A 1230 62.20 -3.34 -10.07
CA CYS A 1230 62.44 -4.70 -9.58
C CYS A 1230 63.09 -4.69 -8.19
N ASP A 1231 62.50 -5.38 -7.21
CA ASP A 1231 63.12 -5.60 -5.88
C ASP A 1231 63.01 -7.06 -5.42
N LYS A 1232 64.03 -7.53 -4.68
CA LYS A 1232 64.04 -8.86 -4.05
C LYS A 1232 64.52 -8.72 -2.60
N PRO A 1233 63.60 -8.64 -1.62
CA PRO A 1233 63.95 -8.62 -0.21
C PRO A 1233 64.69 -9.89 0.21
N PRO A 1234 65.53 -9.84 1.27
CA PRO A 1234 66.31 -10.98 1.72
C PRO A 1234 65.43 -12.11 2.28
N LYS A 1235 65.89 -13.36 2.17
CA LYS A 1235 65.22 -14.56 2.73
C LYS A 1235 64.85 -14.40 4.20
N ALA A 1236 65.74 -13.79 4.99
CA ALA A 1236 65.54 -13.54 6.41
C ALA A 1236 64.29 -12.69 6.70
N LEU A 1237 63.94 -11.72 5.84
CA LEU A 1237 62.71 -10.96 6.00
C LEU A 1237 61.48 -11.85 5.83
N MET A 1238 61.46 -12.69 4.78
CA MET A 1238 60.32 -13.57 4.50
C MET A 1238 60.09 -14.58 5.63
N GLU A 1239 61.15 -15.17 6.17
CA GLU A 1239 61.04 -16.12 7.30
C GLU A 1239 60.59 -15.44 8.60
N GLN A 1240 61.04 -14.22 8.87
CA GLN A 1240 60.58 -13.44 10.03
C GLN A 1240 59.11 -13.05 9.91
N LEU A 1241 58.65 -12.67 8.71
CA LEU A 1241 57.25 -12.38 8.46
C LEU A 1241 56.39 -13.65 8.53
N ASP A 1242 56.84 -14.75 7.94
CA ASP A 1242 56.14 -16.05 8.01
C ASP A 1242 55.91 -16.45 9.48
N ALA A 1243 56.93 -16.35 10.33
CA ALA A 1243 56.82 -16.63 11.76
C ALA A 1243 55.90 -15.63 12.50
N MET A 1244 55.96 -14.35 12.13
CA MET A 1244 55.10 -13.31 12.72
C MET A 1244 53.62 -13.58 12.45
N PHE A 1245 53.26 -13.95 11.23
CA PHE A 1245 51.87 -14.25 10.85
C PHE A 1245 51.32 -15.51 11.53
N ASP A 1246 52.17 -16.49 11.83
CA ASP A 1246 51.82 -17.70 12.60
C ASP A 1246 51.70 -17.45 14.12
N GLY A 1247 51.90 -16.22 14.59
CA GLY A 1247 51.82 -15.86 16.01
C GLY A 1247 53.04 -16.27 16.86
N ASN A 1248 54.12 -16.71 16.22
CA ASN A 1248 55.36 -17.05 16.91
C ASN A 1248 56.13 -15.75 17.22
N ALA A 1249 56.35 -15.46 18.50
CA ALA A 1249 57.09 -14.27 18.91
C ALA A 1249 58.50 -14.29 18.30
N ALA A 1250 58.91 -13.17 17.70
CA ALA A 1250 60.24 -12.94 17.13
C ALA A 1250 61.34 -12.96 18.22
N ALA A 1251 61.63 -14.13 18.75
CA ALA A 1251 62.81 -14.42 19.56
C ALA A 1251 63.49 -15.67 18.99
N GLU A 1252 64.73 -15.47 18.53
CA GLU A 1252 65.69 -16.49 18.10
C GLU A 1252 65.44 -17.20 16.75
N VAL A 1253 65.65 -16.48 15.65
CA VAL A 1253 66.32 -17.08 14.47
C VAL A 1253 67.62 -16.32 14.23
N ALA A 1254 68.61 -16.65 15.05
CA ALA A 1254 70.01 -16.30 14.83
C ALA A 1254 70.85 -17.56 15.12
N ALA A 1255 71.15 -18.30 14.06
CA ALA A 1255 72.34 -19.14 13.89
C ALA A 1255 72.49 -19.49 12.41
#